data_AF-A0A1Y4TK81-F1
#
_entry.id   AF-A0A1Y4TK81-F1
#
_cell.length_a   1.000
_cell.length_b   1.000
_cell.length_c   1.000
_cell.angle_alpha   90.00
_cell.angle_beta   90.00
_cell.angle_gamma   90.00
#
_symmetry.space_group_name_H-M   'P 1'
#
loop_
_entity.id
_entity.type
_entity.pdbx_description
1 polymer ?
#
loop_
_entity_poly.entity_id
_entity_poly.type
_entity_poly.pdbx_seq_one_letter_code
_entity_poly.pdbx_strand_id
1 'polypeptide(L)'
;MAIPFVPFCPPFVPACEICVELPRPLVAFFLSAGAILCIMAKQGAPTTHTRHVRRNIMQIVKKGTALLLAVLLLCALTLSGCGAAKIEAGDYTGSVRFNHPMELESAGMDGTATVETVEDWGMDVVITVDEDGIIWNISYTTFSQEWDGGPTYDEAAGTLTFPVKVTNTGSVASKTVVELYCEQPYTAGGVEKAKVVLVGYDKTSTLEPGASETVTITVNKDELASYDYKNEGCYVLDAGSYTFYSELGANGSQCWAAQDGSVLSQSFELAGEVYDESNPRSTDQVAAVNQFDDVTAGDGSYSADDYMTRADFAGTFPVANLERSATASDEVMATILDANRGAQIPEDDATLTMPVTGDTSIATYCEDLVGLPCDDPKWDELLNRLTVDEMVTLTGACGWQNPSIASIKKKACIDMDGAEGLHDLVNGTSLNMYNSSVVTASTWNTDLAYAMGSVYGDECTTQNVTGMYGFSMNTHRSPFGGRNFEYYSEDGLLAGYTAAAQTSGLQSKGIAVYTKHFAVNDQETNRAGVHTWLNEQAMREIYLRPYEICVKNSTFEYSDVLTGASGIMTAYSAIGTSWTSASYALCTTVLRDEWGFMGRVITDAAGTDGYNVGNAAVRAGTDMFLCPTGAAGRYTELTTGTAAGVAALREACKHQLFVYVNSAGIGSTTQYNTAWVAIPVAVSVVLLLVCVVLFFKLVKPAFFPKKNSLTVE
;
A
#
# COMPACT_ATOMS: atom_id res chain seq x y z
N MET A 1 39.40 24.94 -11.17
CA MET A 1 38.46 25.16 -12.29
C MET A 1 37.66 23.88 -12.46
N ALA A 2 36.51 23.84 -11.79
CA ALA A 2 35.54 22.75 -11.85
C ALA A 2 34.32 23.32 -12.60
N ILE A 3 33.85 22.60 -13.61
CA ILE A 3 32.60 22.86 -14.33
C ILE A 3 31.75 21.59 -14.14
N PRO A 4 30.46 21.71 -13.76
CA PRO A 4 29.66 20.60 -13.26
C PRO A 4 29.08 19.76 -14.41
N PHE A 5 29.00 18.45 -14.19
CA PHE A 5 28.27 17.52 -15.04
C PHE A 5 26.80 17.53 -14.60
N VAL A 6 25.91 17.91 -15.52
CA VAL A 6 24.46 17.71 -15.46
C VAL A 6 24.17 16.28 -15.96
N PRO A 7 23.50 15.39 -15.21
CA PRO A 7 23.05 14.12 -15.76
C PRO A 7 21.69 14.31 -16.45
N PHE A 8 21.67 14.09 -17.76
CA PHE A 8 20.47 13.80 -18.52
C PHE A 8 19.88 12.47 -18.05
N CYS A 9 18.62 12.47 -17.62
CA CYS A 9 17.84 11.28 -17.29
C CYS A 9 17.27 10.66 -18.59
N PRO A 10 17.57 9.40 -18.94
CA PRO A 10 16.83 8.69 -19.98
C PRO A 10 15.52 8.10 -19.41
N PRO A 11 14.49 7.89 -20.24
CA PRO A 11 13.22 7.33 -19.83
C PRO A 11 13.35 5.83 -19.50
N PHE A 12 12.73 5.46 -18.38
CA PHE A 12 12.33 4.15 -17.89
C PHE A 12 12.65 2.92 -18.77
N VAL A 13 13.60 2.12 -18.26
CA VAL A 13 13.63 0.66 -18.45
C VAL A 13 13.26 0.09 -17.07
N PRO A 14 12.35 -0.90 -16.96
CA PRO A 14 12.05 -1.52 -15.68
C PRO A 14 13.32 -2.15 -15.13
N ALA A 15 13.68 -1.80 -13.89
CA ALA A 15 14.83 -2.35 -13.20
C ALA A 15 14.62 -3.84 -12.94
N CYS A 16 15.04 -4.67 -13.90
CA CYS A 16 15.45 -6.04 -13.63
C CYS A 16 16.97 -6.02 -13.41
N GLU A 17 17.40 -5.37 -12.32
CA GLU A 17 18.77 -5.54 -11.82
C GLU A 17 18.84 -6.83 -11.02
N ILE A 18 19.10 -7.94 -11.72
CA ILE A 18 19.53 -9.18 -11.09
C ILE A 18 20.94 -8.94 -10.53
N CYS A 19 21.02 -8.49 -9.27
CA CYS A 19 22.27 -8.50 -8.52
C CYS A 19 22.67 -9.94 -8.20
N VAL A 20 23.44 -10.57 -9.08
CA VAL A 20 24.22 -11.76 -8.74
C VAL A 20 25.37 -11.31 -7.85
N GLU A 21 25.16 -11.25 -6.53
CA GLU A 21 26.29 -11.28 -5.60
C GLU A 21 26.99 -12.63 -5.76
N LEU A 22 28.15 -12.63 -6.45
CA LEU A 22 29.10 -13.74 -6.36
C LEU A 22 29.43 -13.94 -4.86
N PRO A 23 29.39 -15.17 -4.33
CA PRO A 23 29.65 -15.41 -2.91
C PRO A 23 30.96 -14.74 -2.50
N ARG A 24 30.93 -13.88 -1.46
CA ARG A 24 32.10 -13.20 -0.90
C ARG A 24 33.37 -14.07 -0.77
N PRO A 25 33.33 -15.39 -0.45
CA PRO A 25 34.54 -16.22 -0.46
C PRO A 25 35.19 -16.41 -1.84
N LEU A 26 34.43 -16.38 -2.94
CA LEU A 26 34.92 -16.50 -4.32
C LEU A 26 35.63 -15.21 -4.77
N VAL A 27 35.04 -14.05 -4.48
CA VAL A 27 35.64 -12.74 -4.74
C VAL A 27 36.88 -12.52 -3.87
N ALA A 28 36.83 -12.90 -2.59
CA ALA A 28 37.98 -12.87 -1.69
C ALA A 28 39.10 -13.81 -2.17
N PHE A 29 38.78 -15.01 -2.67
CA PHE A 29 39.78 -15.95 -3.22
C PHE A 29 40.49 -15.38 -4.46
N PHE A 30 39.75 -14.73 -5.38
CA PHE A 30 40.34 -14.12 -6.58
C PHE A 30 41.14 -12.85 -6.29
N LEU A 31 40.70 -12.00 -5.34
CA LEU A 31 41.46 -10.83 -4.89
C LEU A 31 42.73 -11.25 -4.12
N SER A 32 42.65 -12.31 -3.31
CA SER A 32 43.81 -12.89 -2.61
C SER A 32 44.84 -13.46 -3.59
N ALA A 33 44.39 -14.19 -4.62
CA ALA A 33 45.25 -14.74 -5.65
C ALA A 33 45.92 -13.63 -6.49
N GLY A 34 45.18 -12.56 -6.81
CA GLY A 34 45.70 -11.38 -7.50
C GLY A 34 46.73 -10.60 -6.67
N ALA A 35 46.50 -10.46 -5.36
CA ALA A 35 47.42 -9.80 -4.43
C ALA A 35 48.72 -10.60 -4.24
N ILE A 36 48.64 -11.93 -4.12
CA ILE A 36 49.82 -12.83 -4.00
C ILE A 36 50.68 -12.77 -5.28
N LEU A 37 50.05 -12.73 -6.46
CA LEU A 37 50.74 -12.59 -7.75
C LEU A 37 51.40 -11.21 -7.93
N CYS A 38 50.79 -10.13 -7.41
CA CYS A 38 51.39 -8.79 -7.42
C CYS A 38 52.55 -8.65 -6.42
N ILE A 39 52.48 -9.30 -5.25
CA ILE A 39 53.55 -9.30 -4.25
C ILE A 39 54.78 -10.06 -4.77
N MET A 40 54.58 -11.19 -5.45
CA MET A 40 55.68 -11.94 -6.09
C MET A 40 56.34 -11.19 -7.26
N ALA A 41 55.64 -10.26 -7.91
CA ALA A 41 56.19 -9.43 -8.98
C ALA A 41 57.05 -8.25 -8.46
N LYS A 42 56.94 -7.89 -7.18
CA LYS A 42 57.53 -6.67 -6.60
C LYS A 42 58.80 -6.87 -5.75
N GLN A 43 59.21 -8.09 -5.41
CA GLN A 43 60.45 -8.36 -4.65
C GLN A 43 61.57 -8.90 -5.58
N GLY A 44 62.79 -8.33 -5.46
CA GLY A 44 63.93 -8.31 -6.42
C GLY A 44 64.53 -9.67 -6.85
N ALA A 45 65.54 -9.81 -7.73
CA ALA A 45 66.58 -8.95 -8.31
C ALA A 45 67.17 -9.66 -9.59
N PRO A 46 68.13 -9.09 -10.35
CA PRO A 46 68.28 -9.31 -11.79
C PRO A 46 69.25 -10.43 -12.19
N THR A 47 68.77 -11.43 -12.94
CA THR A 47 69.60 -12.24 -13.85
C THR A 47 68.81 -12.66 -15.08
N THR A 48 69.53 -12.95 -16.16
CA THR A 48 69.08 -13.22 -17.54
C THR A 48 68.10 -14.38 -17.71
N HIS A 49 67.79 -15.14 -16.66
CA HIS A 49 66.74 -16.18 -16.66
C HIS A 49 65.30 -15.68 -16.43
N THR A 50 65.09 -14.39 -16.20
CA THR A 50 63.78 -13.81 -15.85
C THR A 50 62.83 -13.55 -17.04
N ARG A 51 63.30 -13.64 -18.30
CA ARG A 51 62.45 -13.38 -19.49
C ARG A 51 61.43 -14.49 -19.77
N HIS A 52 61.78 -15.76 -19.55
CA HIS A 52 60.86 -16.89 -19.79
C HIS A 52 59.79 -17.00 -18.69
N VAL A 53 60.16 -16.78 -17.43
CA VAL A 53 59.23 -16.80 -16.29
C VAL A 53 58.23 -15.63 -16.37
N ARG A 54 58.69 -14.40 -16.69
CA ARG A 54 57.78 -13.26 -16.93
C ARG A 54 56.84 -13.47 -18.12
N ARG A 55 57.31 -14.11 -19.20
CA ARG A 55 56.49 -14.38 -20.40
C ARG A 55 55.42 -15.44 -20.11
N ASN A 56 55.74 -16.46 -19.32
CA ASN A 56 54.78 -17.48 -18.90
C ASN A 56 53.76 -16.94 -17.89
N ILE A 57 54.19 -16.11 -16.92
CA ILE A 57 53.27 -15.45 -15.98
C ILE A 57 52.34 -14.48 -16.73
N MET A 58 52.85 -13.66 -17.66
CA MET A 58 51.99 -12.80 -18.48
C MET A 58 51.04 -13.58 -19.40
N GLN A 59 51.44 -14.75 -19.90
CA GLN A 59 50.52 -15.60 -20.68
C GLN A 59 49.44 -16.23 -19.80
N ILE A 60 49.76 -16.62 -18.56
CA ILE A 60 48.79 -17.14 -17.60
C ILE A 60 47.80 -16.04 -17.19
N VAL A 61 48.29 -14.83 -16.90
CA VAL A 61 47.44 -13.67 -16.61
C VAL A 61 46.54 -13.36 -17.80
N LYS A 62 47.09 -13.23 -19.02
CA LYS A 62 46.28 -12.97 -20.24
C LYS A 62 45.23 -14.04 -20.51
N LYS A 63 45.54 -15.31 -20.30
CA LYS A 63 44.58 -16.42 -20.47
C LYS A 63 43.51 -16.42 -19.36
N GLY A 64 43.88 -16.07 -18.14
CA GLY A 64 42.95 -15.91 -17.01
C GLY A 64 41.99 -14.73 -17.21
N THR A 65 42.48 -13.58 -17.69
CA THR A 65 41.65 -12.41 -17.99
C THR A 65 40.71 -12.66 -19.18
N ALA A 66 41.18 -13.38 -20.20
CA ALA A 66 40.35 -13.76 -21.35
C ALA A 66 39.23 -14.73 -20.97
N LEU A 67 39.48 -15.65 -20.03
CA LEU A 67 38.46 -16.57 -19.52
C LEU A 67 37.40 -15.81 -18.69
N LEU A 68 37.83 -14.85 -17.86
CA LEU A 68 36.93 -13.99 -17.10
C LEU A 68 36.04 -13.13 -18.02
N LEU A 69 36.61 -12.56 -19.08
CA LEU A 69 35.87 -11.80 -20.09
C LEU A 69 34.87 -12.67 -20.85
N ALA A 70 35.23 -13.93 -21.17
CA ALA A 70 34.36 -14.85 -21.88
C ALA A 70 33.14 -15.26 -21.02
N VAL A 71 33.34 -15.46 -19.72
CA VAL A 71 32.24 -15.75 -18.77
C VAL A 71 31.31 -14.54 -18.62
N LEU A 72 31.86 -13.32 -18.55
CA LEU A 72 31.08 -12.08 -18.51
C LEU A 72 30.31 -11.82 -19.82
N LEU A 73 30.90 -12.12 -20.99
CA LEU A 73 30.21 -12.00 -22.28
C LEU A 73 29.07 -13.02 -22.47
N LEU A 74 29.23 -14.24 -21.97
CA LEU A 74 28.19 -15.27 -22.01
C LEU A 74 27.00 -14.92 -21.10
N CYS A 75 27.25 -14.23 -19.98
CA CYS A 75 26.20 -13.69 -19.12
C CYS A 75 25.47 -12.50 -19.78
N ALA A 76 26.18 -11.66 -20.54
CA ALA A 76 25.57 -10.52 -21.24
C ALA A 76 24.72 -10.92 -22.46
N LEU A 77 25.11 -11.97 -23.19
CA LEU A 77 24.40 -12.43 -24.40
C LEU A 77 23.08 -13.16 -24.14
N THR A 78 22.83 -13.60 -22.90
CA THR A 78 21.55 -14.20 -22.50
C THR A 78 20.49 -13.17 -22.11
N LEU A 79 20.86 -11.89 -21.97
CA LEU A 79 20.00 -10.81 -21.45
C LEU A 79 19.46 -9.84 -22.53
N SER A 80 19.95 -9.87 -23.78
CA SER A 80 19.72 -8.80 -24.77
C SER A 80 18.62 -9.08 -25.82
N GLY A 81 17.58 -9.82 -25.47
CA GLY A 81 16.52 -10.23 -26.40
C GLY A 81 15.17 -9.53 -26.22
N CYS A 82 15.08 -8.20 -26.28
CA CYS A 82 13.80 -7.51 -26.53
C CYS A 82 14.02 -6.07 -27.05
N GLY A 83 13.30 -5.70 -28.12
CA GLY A 83 13.51 -4.47 -28.89
C GLY A 83 12.76 -3.25 -28.35
N ALA A 84 13.32 -2.06 -28.56
CA ALA A 84 12.73 -0.78 -28.22
C ALA A 84 12.25 -0.04 -29.48
N ALA A 85 11.02 0.49 -29.44
CA ALA A 85 10.51 1.49 -30.38
C ALA A 85 10.51 2.86 -29.68
N LYS A 86 10.94 3.91 -30.39
CA LYS A 86 10.99 5.30 -29.91
C LYS A 86 9.70 6.06 -30.25
N ILE A 87 9.22 6.88 -29.32
CA ILE A 87 8.25 7.95 -29.56
C ILE A 87 8.86 9.26 -29.03
N GLU A 88 8.79 10.33 -29.83
CA GLU A 88 9.29 11.67 -29.50
C GLU A 88 8.17 12.53 -28.89
N ALA A 89 8.51 13.35 -27.89
CA ALA A 89 7.60 14.25 -27.19
C ALA A 89 7.54 15.64 -27.86
N GLY A 90 6.34 16.20 -28.01
CA GLY A 90 6.11 17.60 -28.38
C GLY A 90 5.58 18.40 -27.18
N ASP A 91 5.94 19.68 -27.13
CA ASP A 91 5.54 20.64 -26.10
C ASP A 91 4.03 20.95 -26.17
N TYR A 92 3.35 20.98 -25.02
CA TYR A 92 1.95 21.39 -24.89
C TYR A 92 1.80 22.50 -23.84
N THR A 93 1.14 23.59 -24.24
CA THR A 93 0.64 24.65 -23.36
C THR A 93 -0.88 24.65 -23.43
N GLY A 94 -1.59 24.65 -22.29
CA GLY A 94 -3.06 24.67 -22.26
C GLY A 94 -3.63 25.16 -20.92
N SER A 95 -4.71 25.93 -21.01
CA SER A 95 -5.40 26.71 -19.97
C SER A 95 -6.52 25.97 -19.23
N VAL A 96 -6.82 26.40 -18.00
CA VAL A 96 -7.85 25.86 -17.07
C VAL A 96 -9.24 26.48 -17.32
N ARG A 97 -10.32 25.69 -17.26
CA ARG A 97 -11.72 26.15 -17.11
C ARG A 97 -12.36 25.46 -15.90
N PHE A 98 -13.22 26.20 -15.19
CA PHE A 98 -13.92 25.81 -13.97
C PHE A 98 -15.34 25.28 -14.31
N ASN A 99 -15.80 24.24 -13.60
CA ASN A 99 -17.04 23.50 -13.88
C ASN A 99 -18.03 23.46 -12.70
N HIS A 100 -17.98 24.40 -11.74
CA HIS A 100 -18.77 24.31 -10.51
C HIS A 100 -19.97 25.29 -10.47
N PRO A 101 -21.22 24.83 -10.22
CA PRO A 101 -22.38 25.71 -10.13
C PRO A 101 -22.36 26.71 -8.95
N MET A 102 -21.53 26.49 -7.92
CA MET A 102 -21.29 27.49 -6.86
C MET A 102 -20.60 28.77 -7.38
N GLU A 103 -19.98 28.73 -8.57
CA GLU A 103 -19.38 29.91 -9.18
C GLU A 103 -20.42 30.82 -9.86
N LEU A 104 -21.61 30.31 -10.21
CA LEU A 104 -22.64 31.07 -10.92
C LEU A 104 -23.35 32.09 -10.02
N GLU A 105 -23.62 31.77 -8.75
CA GLU A 105 -24.23 32.72 -7.81
C GLU A 105 -23.31 33.87 -7.42
N SER A 106 -21.99 33.65 -7.39
CA SER A 106 -21.01 34.69 -7.02
C SER A 106 -20.63 35.63 -8.18
N ALA A 107 -20.84 35.21 -9.43
CA ALA A 107 -20.43 35.95 -10.62
C ALA A 107 -21.54 36.81 -11.28
N GLY A 108 -22.80 36.69 -10.87
CA GLY A 108 -23.90 37.52 -11.38
C GLY A 108 -24.13 37.42 -12.90
N MET A 109 -23.82 36.28 -13.51
CA MET A 109 -23.95 36.05 -14.95
C MET A 109 -25.18 35.18 -15.27
N ASP A 110 -26.15 35.75 -16.01
CA ASP A 110 -27.22 35.01 -16.66
C ASP A 110 -26.63 34.03 -17.69
N GLY A 111 -26.96 32.76 -17.53
CA GLY A 111 -26.36 31.66 -18.28
C GLY A 111 -26.64 31.69 -19.79
N THR A 112 -25.57 31.56 -20.56
CA THR A 112 -25.60 30.96 -21.91
C THR A 112 -24.30 30.19 -22.13
N ALA A 113 -24.38 28.88 -22.30
CA ALA A 113 -23.24 28.02 -22.62
C ALA A 113 -23.06 27.91 -24.15
N THR A 114 -21.83 28.03 -24.62
CA THR A 114 -21.42 27.72 -26.00
C THR A 114 -20.61 26.43 -26.03
N VAL A 115 -21.04 25.48 -26.86
CA VAL A 115 -20.31 24.24 -27.17
C VAL A 115 -19.16 24.58 -28.11
N GLU A 116 -17.92 24.29 -27.71
CA GLU A 116 -16.78 24.18 -28.64
C GLU A 116 -16.26 22.74 -28.62
N THR A 117 -16.33 22.09 -29.78
CA THR A 117 -15.72 20.79 -30.04
C THR A 117 -14.21 20.92 -30.10
N VAL A 118 -13.47 20.10 -29.35
CA VAL A 118 -12.01 19.96 -29.48
C VAL A 118 -11.72 18.67 -30.24
N GLU A 119 -11.22 18.81 -31.46
CA GLU A 119 -11.06 17.72 -32.45
C GLU A 119 -9.75 16.91 -32.32
N ASP A 120 -9.01 17.02 -31.21
CA ASP A 120 -7.58 16.60 -31.18
C ASP A 120 -7.25 15.28 -30.45
N TRP A 121 -8.23 14.56 -29.88
CA TRP A 121 -7.94 13.29 -29.16
C TRP A 121 -8.81 12.07 -29.51
N GLY A 122 -9.72 12.16 -30.47
CA GLY A 122 -10.54 11.01 -30.87
C GLY A 122 -11.37 10.36 -29.74
N MET A 123 -11.56 11.07 -28.63
CA MET A 123 -12.46 10.71 -27.55
C MET A 123 -13.52 11.81 -27.44
N ASP A 124 -14.72 11.50 -27.93
CA ASP A 124 -15.92 12.30 -27.66
C ASP A 124 -16.29 12.08 -26.19
N VAL A 125 -15.82 12.95 -25.29
CA VAL A 125 -16.35 13.01 -23.92
C VAL A 125 -17.68 13.75 -24.01
N VAL A 126 -18.77 13.01 -24.10
CA VAL A 126 -20.12 13.56 -24.01
C VAL A 126 -20.45 13.76 -22.53
N ILE A 127 -20.19 14.96 -22.01
CA ILE A 127 -20.84 15.43 -20.78
C ILE A 127 -22.19 15.99 -21.21
N THR A 128 -23.27 15.24 -20.96
CA THR A 128 -24.61 15.79 -21.13
C THR A 128 -24.88 16.69 -19.93
N VAL A 129 -24.64 17.99 -20.10
CA VAL A 129 -25.18 19.03 -19.23
C VAL A 129 -26.52 19.41 -19.85
N ASP A 130 -27.63 19.12 -19.18
CA ASP A 130 -28.92 19.66 -19.61
C ASP A 130 -29.11 21.09 -19.05
N GLU A 131 -30.22 21.75 -19.40
CA GLU A 131 -30.54 23.09 -18.87
C GLU A 131 -30.84 23.07 -17.35
N ASP A 132 -30.91 21.90 -16.71
CA ASP A 132 -31.30 21.65 -15.32
C ASP A 132 -30.14 21.17 -14.41
N GLY A 133 -28.97 20.77 -14.95
CA GLY A 133 -27.78 20.38 -14.19
C GLY A 133 -26.95 19.24 -14.80
N ILE A 134 -26.02 18.68 -14.01
CA ILE A 134 -25.33 17.42 -14.34
C ILE A 134 -26.19 16.26 -13.84
N ILE A 135 -26.72 15.43 -14.74
CA ILE A 135 -27.40 14.19 -14.37
C ILE A 135 -26.37 13.05 -14.29
N TRP A 136 -26.20 12.46 -13.10
CA TRP A 136 -25.15 11.46 -12.84
C TRP A 136 -25.60 10.01 -13.11
N ASN A 137 -26.86 9.67 -12.84
CA ASN A 137 -27.35 8.29 -12.92
C ASN A 137 -28.71 8.22 -13.64
N ILE A 138 -28.77 7.52 -14.78
CA ILE A 138 -29.98 7.32 -15.56
C ILE A 138 -30.31 5.83 -15.72
N SER A 139 -31.59 5.53 -15.85
CA SER A 139 -32.11 4.19 -16.11
C SER A 139 -33.03 4.19 -17.33
N TYR A 140 -33.23 3.02 -17.95
CA TYR A 140 -34.23 2.87 -19.02
C TYR A 140 -35.68 2.90 -18.52
N THR A 141 -35.87 3.06 -17.21
CA THR A 141 -37.15 3.24 -16.54
C THR A 141 -37.09 4.44 -15.60
N THR A 142 -38.22 4.83 -15.02
CA THR A 142 -38.29 5.88 -14.01
C THR A 142 -38.65 5.30 -12.64
N PHE A 143 -38.23 5.99 -11.59
CA PHE A 143 -38.51 5.61 -10.21
C PHE A 143 -39.09 6.80 -9.43
N SER A 144 -39.85 6.49 -8.39
CA SER A 144 -40.25 7.44 -7.35
C SER A 144 -39.86 6.92 -5.97
N GLN A 145 -39.63 7.82 -5.03
CA GLN A 145 -39.34 7.49 -3.63
C GLN A 145 -40.29 8.20 -2.66
N GLU A 146 -40.57 7.56 -1.53
CA GLU A 146 -41.28 8.14 -0.38
C GLU A 146 -40.73 7.55 0.93
N TRP A 147 -40.87 8.27 2.05
CA TRP A 147 -40.56 7.69 3.36
C TRP A 147 -41.58 6.61 3.72
N ASP A 148 -41.12 5.40 4.09
CA ASP A 148 -42.00 4.35 4.59
C ASP A 148 -42.15 4.44 6.10
N GLY A 149 -43.18 5.15 6.57
CA GLY A 149 -43.40 5.38 8.00
C GLY A 149 -42.55 6.51 8.62
N GLY A 150 -41.64 7.12 7.85
CA GLY A 150 -40.83 8.26 8.27
C GLY A 150 -39.48 7.86 8.90
N PRO A 151 -38.43 8.70 8.78
CA PRO A 151 -37.19 8.43 9.49
C PRO A 151 -37.34 8.57 11.01
N THR A 152 -36.53 7.83 11.77
CA THR A 152 -36.58 7.79 13.23
C THR A 152 -35.19 7.94 13.84
N TYR A 153 -35.14 8.39 15.09
CA TYR A 153 -33.92 8.46 15.89
C TYR A 153 -34.15 7.74 17.23
N ASP A 154 -33.37 6.69 17.49
CA ASP A 154 -33.27 6.04 18.78
C ASP A 154 -32.11 6.65 19.57
N GLU A 155 -32.45 7.55 20.50
CA GLU A 155 -31.47 8.26 21.33
C GLU A 155 -30.66 7.32 22.23
N ALA A 156 -31.26 6.22 22.70
CA ALA A 156 -30.59 5.28 23.59
C ALA A 156 -29.59 4.39 22.83
N ALA A 157 -29.92 4.03 21.58
CA ALA A 157 -29.00 3.30 20.70
C ALA A 157 -28.00 4.22 20.00
N GLY A 158 -28.29 5.52 19.89
CA GLY A 158 -27.48 6.46 19.11
C GLY A 158 -27.63 6.24 17.61
N THR A 159 -28.78 5.76 17.14
CA THR A 159 -28.96 5.28 15.76
C THR A 159 -30.11 6.01 15.07
N LEU A 160 -29.87 6.51 13.86
CA LEU A 160 -30.87 7.08 12.96
C LEU A 160 -31.23 6.08 11.86
N THR A 161 -32.53 5.93 11.57
CA THR A 161 -33.03 4.97 10.57
C THR A 161 -33.90 5.65 9.54
N PHE A 162 -33.61 5.38 8.26
CA PHE A 162 -34.22 6.02 7.09
C PHE A 162 -34.84 4.96 6.16
N PRO A 163 -36.12 4.60 6.35
CA PRO A 163 -36.83 3.68 5.48
C PRO A 163 -37.35 4.40 4.23
N VAL A 164 -36.79 4.09 3.07
CA VAL A 164 -37.12 4.69 1.77
C VAL A 164 -37.81 3.66 0.89
N LYS A 165 -39.09 3.87 0.62
CA LYS A 165 -39.85 3.05 -0.32
C LYS A 165 -39.66 3.57 -1.73
N VAL A 166 -39.07 2.74 -2.56
CA VAL A 166 -38.81 3.00 -3.98
C VAL A 166 -39.84 2.25 -4.82
N THR A 167 -40.39 2.89 -5.84
CA THR A 167 -41.33 2.28 -6.80
C THR A 167 -40.82 2.48 -8.22
N ASN A 168 -40.79 1.41 -9.02
CA ASN A 168 -40.53 1.52 -10.46
C ASN A 168 -41.80 2.02 -11.17
N THR A 169 -41.77 3.26 -11.63
CA THR A 169 -42.93 3.93 -12.25
C THR A 169 -42.92 3.86 -13.78
N GLY A 170 -41.85 3.36 -14.38
CA GLY A 170 -41.75 3.22 -15.83
C GLY A 170 -42.23 1.87 -16.35
N SER A 171 -41.68 1.43 -17.48
CA SER A 171 -42.20 0.28 -18.25
C SER A 171 -41.25 -0.89 -18.38
N VAL A 172 -40.05 -0.82 -17.80
CA VAL A 172 -39.03 -1.88 -17.88
C VAL A 172 -38.50 -2.21 -16.49
N ALA A 173 -38.26 -3.50 -16.22
CA ALA A 173 -37.66 -3.93 -14.97
C ALA A 173 -36.23 -3.38 -14.80
N SER A 174 -35.90 -2.85 -13.63
CA SER A 174 -34.58 -2.27 -13.36
C SER A 174 -34.31 -2.17 -11.86
N LYS A 175 -33.12 -1.68 -11.50
CA LYS A 175 -32.71 -1.36 -10.12
C LYS A 175 -32.39 0.13 -10.03
N THR A 176 -32.45 0.69 -8.83
CA THR A 176 -31.95 2.04 -8.54
C THR A 176 -31.24 2.07 -7.20
N VAL A 177 -30.37 3.05 -7.02
CA VAL A 177 -29.65 3.29 -5.77
C VAL A 177 -30.47 4.28 -4.93
N VAL A 178 -30.49 4.08 -3.62
CA VAL A 178 -30.91 5.07 -2.64
C VAL A 178 -29.66 5.62 -1.98
N GLU A 179 -29.41 6.91 -2.14
CA GLU A 179 -28.27 7.61 -1.58
C GLU A 179 -28.76 8.54 -0.47
N LEU A 180 -28.09 8.52 0.69
CA LEU A 180 -28.41 9.36 1.84
C LEU A 180 -27.24 10.30 2.14
N TYR A 181 -27.51 11.60 2.02
CA TYR A 181 -26.55 12.65 2.31
C TYR A 181 -26.94 13.42 3.59
N CYS A 182 -25.96 13.92 4.34
CA CYS A 182 -26.20 14.72 5.54
C CYS A 182 -25.53 16.10 5.43
N GLU A 183 -26.32 17.16 5.64
CA GLU A 183 -25.84 18.49 5.99
C GLU A 183 -25.74 18.60 7.51
N GLN A 184 -24.51 18.75 8.00
CA GLN A 184 -24.19 18.95 9.41
C GLN A 184 -24.29 20.44 9.80
N PRO A 185 -24.55 20.77 11.08
CA PRO A 185 -24.44 22.13 11.59
C PRO A 185 -23.06 22.74 11.28
N TYR A 186 -23.07 23.95 10.71
CA TYR A 186 -21.85 24.68 10.37
C TYR A 186 -21.82 26.05 11.06
N THR A 187 -20.76 26.28 11.84
CA THR A 187 -20.46 27.58 12.44
C THR A 187 -19.22 28.14 11.76
N ALA A 188 -19.34 29.33 11.16
CA ALA A 188 -18.21 29.99 10.51
C ALA A 188 -17.04 30.19 11.49
N GLY A 189 -15.86 29.69 11.12
CA GLY A 189 -14.65 29.72 11.97
C GLY A 189 -14.57 28.60 13.01
N GLY A 190 -15.55 27.69 13.05
CA GLY A 190 -15.49 26.43 13.80
C GLY A 190 -14.81 25.31 12.99
N VAL A 191 -15.15 24.06 13.30
CA VAL A 191 -14.71 22.89 12.52
C VAL A 191 -15.26 22.97 11.11
N GLU A 192 -14.37 22.90 10.11
CA GLU A 192 -14.75 22.94 8.70
C GLU A 192 -15.51 21.66 8.31
N LYS A 193 -16.57 21.78 7.52
CA LYS A 193 -17.42 20.66 7.09
C LYS A 193 -17.86 20.84 5.65
N ALA A 194 -18.02 19.78 4.89
CA ALA A 194 -18.64 19.89 3.56
C ALA A 194 -20.10 20.36 3.64
N LYS A 195 -20.67 20.86 2.54
CA LYS A 195 -22.09 21.23 2.48
C LYS A 195 -22.99 20.03 2.76
N VAL A 196 -22.66 18.90 2.14
CA VAL A 196 -23.21 17.58 2.48
C VAL A 196 -22.11 16.52 2.41
N VAL A 197 -22.28 15.44 3.15
CA VAL A 197 -21.45 14.22 3.08
C VAL A 197 -22.34 13.01 2.83
N LEU A 198 -21.86 12.01 2.08
CA LEU A 198 -22.56 10.73 1.97
C LEU A 198 -22.48 10.02 3.33
N VAL A 199 -23.63 9.59 3.86
CA VAL A 199 -23.72 8.91 5.17
C VAL A 199 -24.23 7.48 5.06
N GLY A 200 -24.76 7.10 3.89
CA GLY A 200 -25.16 5.74 3.62
C GLY A 200 -25.77 5.60 2.24
N TYR A 201 -25.77 4.38 1.73
CA TYR A 201 -26.42 4.03 0.48
C TYR A 201 -26.80 2.56 0.49
N ASP A 202 -27.78 2.20 -0.32
CA ASP A 202 -28.06 0.81 -0.65
C ASP A 202 -28.82 0.76 -1.98
N LYS A 203 -28.95 -0.43 -2.57
CA LYS A 203 -29.50 -0.63 -3.91
C LYS A 203 -30.66 -1.60 -3.88
N THR A 204 -31.75 -1.23 -4.57
CA THR A 204 -32.92 -2.10 -4.66
C THR A 204 -32.57 -3.45 -5.31
N SER A 205 -33.37 -4.46 -5.00
CA SER A 205 -33.54 -5.62 -5.88
C SER A 205 -34.09 -5.19 -7.25
N THR A 206 -34.20 -6.14 -8.19
CA THR A 206 -34.82 -5.85 -9.49
C THR A 206 -36.32 -5.62 -9.30
N LEU A 207 -36.78 -4.41 -9.61
CA LEU A 207 -38.18 -4.03 -9.53
C LEU A 207 -38.84 -4.13 -10.91
N GLU A 208 -39.88 -4.95 -11.01
CA GLU A 208 -40.79 -4.96 -12.17
C GLU A 208 -41.59 -3.65 -12.26
N PRO A 209 -42.13 -3.27 -13.43
CA PRO A 209 -43.00 -2.10 -13.57
C PRO A 209 -44.15 -2.10 -12.55
N GLY A 210 -44.25 -1.03 -11.77
CA GLY A 210 -45.25 -0.86 -10.70
C GLY A 210 -44.92 -1.57 -9.37
N ALA A 211 -43.82 -2.31 -9.29
CA ALA A 211 -43.37 -2.93 -8.04
C ALA A 211 -42.64 -1.91 -7.15
N SER A 212 -42.69 -2.16 -5.84
CA SER A 212 -42.01 -1.35 -4.83
C SER A 212 -41.18 -2.20 -3.87
N GLU A 213 -40.14 -1.61 -3.31
CA GLU A 213 -39.29 -2.17 -2.26
C GLU A 213 -38.92 -1.07 -1.28
N THR A 214 -38.76 -1.42 0.00
CA THR A 214 -38.28 -0.48 1.02
C THR A 214 -36.83 -0.78 1.34
N VAL A 215 -35.98 0.18 1.04
CA VAL A 215 -34.56 0.19 1.36
C VAL A 215 -34.39 0.94 2.68
N THR A 216 -33.67 0.36 3.64
CA THR A 216 -33.49 0.98 4.97
C THR A 216 -32.03 1.29 5.20
N ILE A 217 -31.70 2.58 5.31
CA ILE A 217 -30.36 3.06 5.64
C ILE A 217 -30.30 3.39 7.13
N THR A 218 -29.24 2.95 7.79
CA THR A 218 -29.02 3.17 9.22
C THR A 218 -27.70 3.90 9.42
N VAL A 219 -27.70 4.96 10.22
CA VAL A 219 -26.51 5.80 10.48
C VAL A 219 -26.31 5.88 11.99
N ASN A 220 -25.11 5.57 12.46
CA ASN A 220 -24.77 5.79 13.86
C ASN A 220 -24.39 7.25 14.08
N LYS A 221 -24.81 7.81 15.21
CA LYS A 221 -24.65 9.24 15.50
C LYS A 221 -23.18 9.66 15.54
N ASP A 222 -22.30 8.80 16.06
CA ASP A 222 -20.86 9.07 16.15
C ASP A 222 -20.14 9.07 14.79
N GLU A 223 -20.73 8.48 13.74
CA GLU A 223 -20.24 8.58 12.35
C GLU A 223 -20.51 9.95 11.72
N LEU A 224 -21.38 10.77 12.34
CA LEU A 224 -21.66 12.15 11.92
C LEU A 224 -20.70 13.17 12.56
N ALA A 225 -19.74 12.71 13.37
CA ALA A 225 -18.76 13.55 14.03
C ALA A 225 -17.71 14.06 13.02
N SER A 226 -17.24 15.28 13.23
CA SER A 226 -16.08 15.85 12.52
C SER A 226 -14.89 15.92 13.45
N TYR A 227 -13.67 15.83 12.93
CA TYR A 227 -12.45 15.83 13.70
C TYR A 227 -11.95 17.26 13.95
N ASP A 228 -12.00 17.72 15.20
CA ASP A 228 -11.48 19.03 15.59
C ASP A 228 -10.01 18.94 16.00
N TYR A 229 -9.11 18.98 15.02
CA TYR A 229 -7.68 18.96 15.27
C TYR A 229 -7.12 20.22 15.94
N LYS A 230 -7.88 21.32 16.00
CA LYS A 230 -7.39 22.62 16.50
C LYS A 230 -7.65 22.83 17.97
N ASN A 231 -8.86 22.50 18.44
CA ASN A 231 -9.28 22.81 19.81
C ASN A 231 -9.36 21.57 20.68
N GLU A 232 -10.17 20.59 20.29
CA GLU A 232 -10.42 19.39 21.12
C GLU A 232 -9.40 18.26 20.87
N GLY A 233 -8.78 18.23 19.69
CA GLY A 233 -7.82 17.19 19.30
C GLY A 233 -8.45 15.80 19.15
N CYS A 234 -9.76 15.71 18.90
CA CYS A 234 -10.52 14.47 18.75
C CYS A 234 -11.78 14.67 17.89
N TYR A 235 -12.61 13.64 17.73
CA TYR A 235 -13.89 13.76 17.05
C TYR A 235 -14.92 14.51 17.90
N VAL A 236 -15.69 15.40 17.27
CA VAL A 236 -16.75 16.19 17.87
C VAL A 236 -18.03 16.13 17.04
N LEU A 237 -19.16 15.91 17.71
CA LEU A 237 -20.48 16.10 17.16
C LEU A 237 -20.99 17.47 17.63
N ASP A 238 -21.24 18.39 16.70
CA ASP A 238 -21.77 19.69 17.05
C ASP A 238 -23.25 19.61 17.44
N ALA A 239 -23.68 20.42 18.40
CA ALA A 239 -25.10 20.56 18.70
C ALA A 239 -25.82 21.31 17.56
N GLY A 240 -26.99 20.82 17.15
CA GLY A 240 -27.87 21.54 16.21
C GLY A 240 -28.63 20.64 15.25
N SER A 241 -29.14 21.26 14.19
CA SER A 241 -29.93 20.60 13.14
C SER A 241 -29.04 19.88 12.13
N TYR A 242 -29.18 18.56 12.06
CA TYR A 242 -28.64 17.71 11.00
C TYR A 242 -29.74 17.44 9.99
N THR A 243 -29.54 17.84 8.74
CA THR A 243 -30.53 17.65 7.66
C THR A 243 -30.09 16.56 6.71
N PHE A 244 -30.92 15.56 6.54
CA PHE A 244 -30.67 14.42 5.67
C PHE A 244 -31.44 14.57 4.35
N TYR A 245 -30.83 14.14 3.25
CA TYR A 245 -31.38 14.16 1.91
C TYR A 245 -31.30 12.76 1.32
N SER A 246 -32.44 12.16 0.98
CA SER A 246 -32.52 10.89 0.24
C SER A 246 -32.82 11.17 -1.23
N GLU A 247 -32.02 10.58 -2.11
CA GLU A 247 -32.09 10.79 -3.54
C GLU A 247 -31.78 9.49 -4.31
N LEU A 248 -32.05 9.46 -5.62
CA LEU A 248 -31.93 8.26 -6.46
C LEU A 248 -30.77 8.34 -7.47
N GLY A 249 -29.77 9.18 -7.17
CA GLY A 249 -28.54 9.40 -7.94
C GLY A 249 -28.65 10.38 -9.11
N ALA A 250 -29.76 11.12 -9.24
CA ALA A 250 -29.93 12.07 -10.33
C ALA A 250 -28.99 13.27 -10.17
N ASN A 251 -28.77 13.72 -8.93
CA ASN A 251 -28.03 14.95 -8.61
C ASN A 251 -26.70 14.69 -7.87
N GLY A 252 -26.46 13.46 -7.43
CA GLY A 252 -25.41 13.08 -6.50
C GLY A 252 -25.42 13.93 -5.23
N SER A 253 -24.23 14.34 -4.80
CA SER A 253 -24.01 15.24 -3.66
C SER A 253 -24.61 16.64 -3.84
N GLN A 254 -25.18 16.99 -5.00
CA GLN A 254 -25.86 18.26 -5.24
C GLN A 254 -27.37 18.19 -4.99
N CYS A 255 -27.90 17.04 -4.54
CA CYS A 255 -29.33 16.83 -4.29
C CYS A 255 -29.98 17.86 -3.34
N TRP A 256 -29.21 18.44 -2.41
CA TRP A 256 -29.70 19.50 -1.51
C TRP A 256 -30.19 20.76 -2.23
N ALA A 257 -29.78 20.99 -3.48
CA ALA A 257 -30.18 22.14 -4.29
C ALA A 257 -31.43 21.89 -5.13
N ALA A 258 -31.92 20.64 -5.21
CA ALA A 258 -33.07 20.27 -6.03
C ALA A 258 -34.37 20.90 -5.49
N GLN A 259 -35.17 21.49 -6.37
CA GLN A 259 -36.42 22.20 -6.03
C GLN A 259 -37.69 21.56 -6.61
N ASP A 260 -37.55 20.43 -7.29
CA ASP A 260 -38.63 19.74 -8.01
C ASP A 260 -39.45 18.77 -7.14
N GLY A 261 -39.04 18.58 -5.88
CA GLY A 261 -39.68 17.66 -4.94
C GLY A 261 -39.28 16.19 -5.12
N SER A 262 -38.28 15.89 -5.96
CA SER A 262 -37.76 14.53 -6.16
C SER A 262 -36.91 14.01 -5.00
N VAL A 263 -36.34 14.92 -4.19
CA VAL A 263 -35.47 14.62 -3.05
C VAL A 263 -36.28 14.64 -1.75
N LEU A 264 -36.17 13.57 -0.97
CA LEU A 264 -36.77 13.53 0.37
C LEU A 264 -35.84 14.21 1.36
N SER A 265 -36.37 14.97 2.31
CA SER A 265 -35.57 15.60 3.36
C SER A 265 -36.16 15.37 4.74
N GLN A 266 -35.30 15.22 5.74
CA GLN A 266 -35.66 15.10 7.14
C GLN A 266 -34.55 15.69 8.01
N SER A 267 -34.91 16.52 8.99
CA SER A 267 -33.95 17.07 9.96
C SER A 267 -34.13 16.45 11.34
N PHE A 268 -33.02 16.33 12.07
CA PHE A 268 -32.98 15.94 13.48
C PHE A 268 -32.15 16.96 14.26
N GLU A 269 -32.65 17.36 15.43
CA GLU A 269 -31.87 18.14 16.39
C GLU A 269 -31.07 17.19 17.26
N LEU A 270 -29.75 17.27 17.20
CA LEU A 270 -28.84 16.43 17.97
C LEU A 270 -28.13 17.26 19.03
N ALA A 271 -27.97 16.67 20.23
CA ALA A 271 -27.10 17.23 21.25
C ALA A 271 -25.63 17.04 20.86
N GLY A 272 -24.79 18.03 21.18
CA GLY A 272 -23.37 17.96 20.90
C GLY A 272 -22.63 17.00 21.83
N GLU A 273 -21.60 16.35 21.32
CA GLU A 273 -20.77 15.38 22.03
C GLU A 273 -19.29 15.53 21.64
N VAL A 274 -18.41 15.25 22.58
CA VAL A 274 -16.97 15.15 22.37
C VAL A 274 -16.58 13.70 22.55
N TYR A 275 -15.85 13.14 21.59
CA TYR A 275 -15.43 11.74 21.60
C TYR A 275 -13.98 11.60 22.08
N ASP A 276 -13.75 11.95 23.34
CA ASP A 276 -12.45 11.88 24.03
C ASP A 276 -12.24 10.54 24.75
N GLU A 277 -11.15 10.40 25.52
CA GLU A 277 -10.83 9.18 26.29
C GLU A 277 -11.96 8.71 27.23
N SER A 278 -12.82 9.63 27.70
CA SER A 278 -13.94 9.30 28.58
C SER A 278 -15.19 8.84 27.83
N ASN A 279 -15.25 9.14 26.53
CA ASN A 279 -16.37 8.85 25.64
C ASN A 279 -15.89 8.53 24.21
N PRO A 280 -15.07 7.48 23.98
CA PRO A 280 -14.62 7.16 22.63
C PRO A 280 -15.81 6.86 21.72
N ARG A 281 -15.64 7.06 20.41
CA ARG A 281 -16.65 6.59 19.43
C ARG A 281 -16.86 5.09 19.62
N SER A 282 -18.07 4.62 19.38
CA SER A 282 -18.48 3.24 19.63
C SER A 282 -17.66 2.20 18.86
N THR A 283 -17.00 2.61 17.77
CA THR A 283 -16.19 1.75 16.91
C THR A 283 -14.68 1.85 17.16
N ASP A 284 -14.22 2.79 18.00
CA ASP A 284 -12.81 2.96 18.33
C ASP A 284 -12.44 2.10 19.56
N GLN A 285 -11.26 1.48 19.54
CA GLN A 285 -10.72 0.75 20.70
C GLN A 285 -10.23 1.71 21.78
N VAL A 286 -9.62 2.82 21.37
CA VAL A 286 -9.29 3.97 22.21
C VAL A 286 -9.65 5.25 21.46
N ALA A 287 -9.97 6.31 22.20
CA ALA A 287 -10.33 7.59 21.58
C ALA A 287 -9.18 8.14 20.71
N ALA A 288 -9.54 8.62 19.53
CA ALA A 288 -8.59 9.25 18.63
C ALA A 288 -8.07 10.57 19.20
N VAL A 289 -6.75 10.76 19.14
CA VAL A 289 -6.08 12.02 19.49
C VAL A 289 -5.16 12.48 18.34
N ASN A 290 -4.76 13.76 18.28
CA ASN A 290 -3.89 14.24 17.20
C ASN A 290 -2.61 13.39 17.11
N GLN A 291 -2.27 12.90 15.90
CA GLN A 291 -1.07 12.11 15.64
C GLN A 291 -0.15 12.70 14.56
N PHE A 292 -0.66 13.68 13.80
CA PHE A 292 -0.03 14.25 12.61
C PHE A 292 0.11 15.78 12.75
N ASP A 293 0.41 16.28 13.96
CA ASP A 293 0.64 17.71 14.20
C ASP A 293 1.85 18.24 13.39
N ASP A 294 2.89 17.43 13.22
CA ASP A 294 4.06 17.74 12.39
C ASP A 294 3.68 17.87 10.91
N VAL A 295 2.79 16.99 10.43
CA VAL A 295 2.25 17.03 9.07
C VAL A 295 1.35 18.25 8.88
N THR A 296 0.53 18.56 9.89
CA THR A 296 -0.38 19.71 9.91
C THR A 296 0.39 21.03 9.90
N ALA A 297 1.54 21.09 10.57
CA ALA A 297 2.41 22.26 10.60
C ALA A 297 2.98 22.64 9.21
N GLY A 298 3.09 21.67 8.29
CA GLY A 298 3.62 21.89 6.95
C GLY A 298 5.15 21.94 6.89
N ASP A 299 5.68 22.16 5.69
CA ASP A 299 7.13 22.18 5.42
C ASP A 299 7.80 23.57 5.62
N GLY A 300 7.01 24.55 6.08
CA GLY A 300 7.39 25.96 6.19
C GLY A 300 7.13 26.79 4.93
N SER A 301 6.75 26.17 3.81
CA SER A 301 6.31 26.85 2.58
C SER A 301 4.79 26.93 2.44
N TYR A 302 4.10 26.09 3.20
CA TYR A 302 2.66 25.97 3.31
C TYR A 302 2.27 26.08 4.78
N SER A 303 1.11 26.68 5.08
CA SER A 303 0.57 26.75 6.44
C SER A 303 -0.94 26.55 6.48
N ALA A 304 -1.52 26.41 7.67
CA ALA A 304 -2.95 26.24 7.85
C ALA A 304 -3.81 27.40 7.29
N ASP A 305 -3.23 28.59 7.08
CA ASP A 305 -3.90 29.74 6.46
C ASP A 305 -4.17 29.53 4.95
N ASP A 306 -3.53 28.54 4.33
CA ASP A 306 -3.73 28.17 2.93
C ASP A 306 -4.88 27.16 2.73
N TYR A 307 -5.56 26.71 3.80
CA TYR A 307 -6.71 25.81 3.66
C TYR A 307 -7.94 26.55 3.12
N MET A 308 -8.69 25.86 2.26
CA MET A 308 -10.01 26.30 1.81
C MET A 308 -10.98 26.26 3.00
N THR A 309 -11.82 27.28 3.13
CA THR A 309 -12.84 27.39 4.20
C THR A 309 -14.20 27.73 3.62
N ARG A 310 -15.28 27.26 4.25
CA ARG A 310 -16.64 27.70 3.88
C ARG A 310 -16.97 29.09 4.40
N ALA A 311 -16.28 29.56 5.44
CA ALA A 311 -16.46 30.91 5.99
C ALA A 311 -16.09 32.01 4.98
N ASP A 312 -15.10 31.74 4.12
CA ASP A 312 -14.73 32.59 2.98
C ASP A 312 -14.35 31.74 1.77
N PHE A 313 -15.34 31.06 1.18
CA PHE A 313 -15.08 30.14 0.07
C PHE A 313 -14.45 30.85 -1.12
N ALA A 314 -14.96 32.02 -1.52
CA ALA A 314 -14.42 32.77 -2.65
C ALA A 314 -12.99 33.27 -2.43
N GLY A 315 -12.66 33.74 -1.22
CA GLY A 315 -11.32 34.21 -0.88
C GLY A 315 -10.30 33.10 -0.65
N THR A 316 -10.75 31.92 -0.24
CA THR A 316 -9.89 30.76 0.06
C THR A 316 -9.90 29.69 -1.04
N PHE A 317 -10.68 29.88 -2.11
CA PHE A 317 -10.67 28.97 -3.25
C PHE A 317 -9.29 28.96 -3.90
N PRO A 318 -8.69 27.78 -4.16
CA PRO A 318 -7.38 27.71 -4.78
C PRO A 318 -7.36 28.39 -6.16
N VAL A 319 -6.54 29.43 -6.31
CA VAL A 319 -6.33 30.08 -7.61
C VAL A 319 -5.40 29.20 -8.46
N ALA A 320 -5.89 28.75 -9.62
CA ALA A 320 -5.09 27.93 -10.55
C ALA A 320 -3.81 28.67 -10.98
N ASN A 321 -2.66 27.98 -10.96
CA ASN A 321 -1.30 28.42 -11.36
C ASN A 321 -0.38 29.02 -10.30
N LEU A 322 -0.54 28.67 -9.03
CA LEU A 322 0.57 28.82 -8.09
C LEU A 322 1.58 27.69 -8.35
N GLU A 323 2.51 27.88 -9.29
CA GLU A 323 3.82 27.22 -9.21
C GLU A 323 4.52 27.75 -7.93
N ARG A 324 4.11 27.21 -6.78
CA ARG A 324 4.84 27.37 -5.53
C ARG A 324 6.07 26.47 -5.63
N SER A 325 7.08 26.95 -6.36
CA SER A 325 8.45 26.42 -6.24
C SER A 325 9.08 26.98 -4.96
N ALA A 326 8.52 26.59 -3.82
CA ALA A 326 9.10 26.92 -2.54
C ALA A 326 10.06 25.80 -2.11
N THR A 327 11.15 26.19 -1.46
CA THR A 327 12.08 25.23 -0.87
C THR A 327 11.61 24.94 0.55
N ALA A 328 11.51 23.66 0.91
CA ALA A 328 11.26 23.25 2.29
C ALA A 328 12.33 23.86 3.22
N SER A 329 11.98 24.09 4.49
CA SER A 329 12.92 24.65 5.46
C SER A 329 14.14 23.73 5.69
N ASP A 330 15.28 24.33 6.07
CA ASP A 330 16.50 23.57 6.40
C ASP A 330 16.26 22.53 7.51
N GLU A 331 15.34 22.80 8.44
CA GLU A 331 14.97 21.90 9.54
C GLU A 331 14.20 20.67 9.04
N VAL A 332 13.22 20.88 8.15
CA VAL A 332 12.48 19.79 7.50
C VAL A 332 13.44 18.93 6.67
N MET A 333 14.33 19.57 5.91
CA MET A 333 15.34 18.86 5.13
C MET A 333 16.32 18.07 6.00
N ALA A 334 16.74 18.62 7.15
CA ALA A 334 17.59 17.89 8.10
C ALA A 334 16.88 16.65 8.66
N THR A 335 15.57 16.76 8.93
CA THR A 335 14.74 15.65 9.43
C THR A 335 14.58 14.55 8.37
N ILE A 336 14.23 14.89 7.14
CA ILE A 336 14.09 13.93 6.03
C ILE A 336 15.41 13.19 5.73
N LEU A 337 16.55 13.85 5.94
CA LEU A 337 17.88 13.32 5.64
C LEU A 337 18.56 12.64 6.83
N ASP A 338 17.88 12.53 7.97
CA ASP A 338 18.42 11.86 9.15
C ASP A 338 18.56 10.33 8.96
N ALA A 339 19.03 9.65 10.00
CA ALA A 339 19.25 8.21 9.96
C ALA A 339 17.95 7.39 9.84
N ASN A 340 16.82 7.95 10.29
CA ASN A 340 15.50 7.33 10.27
C ASN A 340 14.66 7.78 9.06
N ARG A 341 15.19 8.68 8.23
CA ARG A 341 14.48 9.32 7.11
C ARG A 341 13.20 10.02 7.55
N GLY A 342 13.31 10.77 8.64
CA GLY A 342 12.22 11.57 9.20
C GLY A 342 11.16 10.79 9.96
N ALA A 343 11.35 9.47 10.15
CA ALA A 343 10.46 8.65 10.96
C ALA A 343 10.66 8.91 12.46
N GLN A 344 9.57 9.23 13.14
CA GLN A 344 9.49 9.27 14.60
C GLN A 344 9.13 7.88 15.11
N ILE A 345 10.05 7.25 15.83
CA ILE A 345 9.88 5.88 16.37
C ILE A 345 10.00 5.89 17.90
N PRO A 346 9.34 4.96 18.61
CA PRO A 346 9.44 4.88 20.06
C PRO A 346 10.88 4.72 20.55
N GLU A 347 11.17 5.35 21.69
CA GLU A 347 12.43 5.14 22.40
C GLU A 347 12.55 3.70 22.92
N ASP A 348 13.78 3.22 23.03
CA ASP A 348 14.05 1.90 23.60
C ASP A 348 13.65 1.86 25.09
N ASP A 349 12.75 0.95 25.44
CA ASP A 349 12.47 0.65 26.85
C ASP A 349 13.72 0.02 27.49
N ALA A 350 14.39 0.79 28.35
CA ALA A 350 15.59 0.37 29.06
C ALA A 350 15.36 -0.78 30.06
N THR A 351 14.11 -1.10 30.39
CA THR A 351 13.73 -2.22 31.27
C THR A 351 13.57 -3.54 30.52
N LEU A 352 13.48 -3.48 29.18
CA LEU A 352 13.27 -4.65 28.35
C LEU A 352 14.49 -5.59 28.36
N THR A 353 14.26 -6.86 28.67
CA THR A 353 15.29 -7.90 28.55
C THR A 353 15.25 -8.54 27.17
N MET A 354 16.40 -9.04 26.70
CA MET A 354 16.48 -9.76 25.43
C MET A 354 15.44 -10.89 25.38
N PRO A 355 14.54 -10.92 24.36
CA PRO A 355 13.58 -11.99 24.21
C PRO A 355 14.27 -13.36 24.11
N VAL A 356 13.59 -14.41 24.59
CA VAL A 356 14.06 -15.79 24.38
C VAL A 356 13.90 -16.14 22.90
N THR A 357 14.95 -16.70 22.30
CA THR A 357 15.00 -17.06 20.88
C THR A 357 15.72 -18.39 20.68
N GLY A 358 15.30 -19.19 19.70
CA GLY A 358 15.95 -20.44 19.34
C GLY A 358 15.78 -21.58 20.35
N ASP A 359 14.76 -21.54 21.23
CA ASP A 359 14.52 -22.61 22.20
C ASP A 359 13.91 -23.85 21.52
N THR A 360 14.79 -24.79 21.20
CA THR A 360 14.43 -26.08 20.59
C THR A 360 13.74 -27.06 21.53
N SER A 361 13.71 -26.79 22.85
CA SER A 361 13.07 -27.67 23.84
C SER A 361 11.54 -27.55 23.87
N ILE A 362 11.00 -26.43 23.39
CA ILE A 362 9.56 -26.18 23.24
C ILE A 362 8.98 -27.12 22.17
N ALA A 363 7.72 -27.54 22.29
CA ALA A 363 7.07 -28.45 21.35
C ALA A 363 5.78 -27.89 20.72
N THR A 364 5.72 -26.57 20.61
CA THR A 364 4.59 -25.80 20.07
C THR A 364 4.91 -25.34 18.65
N TYR A 365 4.02 -25.60 17.69
CA TYR A 365 4.18 -25.32 16.26
C TYR A 365 2.96 -24.56 15.72
N CYS A 366 3.06 -24.01 14.51
CA CYS A 366 1.97 -23.20 13.92
C CYS A 366 0.59 -23.91 13.94
N GLU A 367 0.57 -25.23 13.75
CA GLU A 367 -0.65 -26.05 13.79
C GLU A 367 -1.35 -26.08 15.15
N ASP A 368 -0.62 -25.83 16.24
CA ASP A 368 -1.15 -25.83 17.61
C ASP A 368 -1.84 -24.51 18.00
N LEU A 369 -1.76 -23.48 17.13
CA LEU A 369 -2.27 -22.12 17.38
C LEU A 369 -3.49 -21.75 16.53
N VAL A 370 -3.95 -22.64 15.64
CA VAL A 370 -5.13 -22.39 14.81
C VAL A 370 -6.35 -22.11 15.70
N GLY A 371 -7.02 -20.97 15.47
CA GLY A 371 -8.20 -20.55 16.22
C GLY A 371 -7.93 -20.08 17.66
N LEU A 372 -6.65 -19.93 18.07
CA LEU A 372 -6.33 -19.33 19.37
C LEU A 372 -6.31 -17.80 19.27
N PRO A 373 -6.87 -17.09 20.26
CA PRO A 373 -6.72 -15.64 20.39
C PRO A 373 -5.25 -15.19 20.36
N CYS A 374 -4.98 -13.98 19.87
CA CYS A 374 -3.62 -13.45 19.72
C CYS A 374 -2.90 -13.24 21.08
N ASP A 375 -3.63 -13.15 22.18
CA ASP A 375 -3.11 -13.02 23.55
C ASP A 375 -2.91 -14.38 24.26
N ASP A 376 -3.19 -15.51 23.61
CA ASP A 376 -2.95 -16.83 24.17
C ASP A 376 -1.44 -17.05 24.45
N PRO A 377 -1.05 -17.55 25.65
CA PRO A 377 0.35 -17.72 26.02
C PRO A 377 1.15 -18.67 25.11
N LYS A 378 0.48 -19.53 24.32
CA LYS A 378 1.15 -20.37 23.32
C LYS A 378 1.81 -19.58 22.19
N TRP A 379 1.38 -18.35 21.94
CA TRP A 379 2.06 -17.46 21.00
C TRP A 379 3.50 -17.21 21.44
N ASP A 380 3.73 -17.00 22.74
CA ASP A 380 5.08 -16.81 23.26
C ASP A 380 5.94 -18.07 23.17
N GLU A 381 5.34 -19.24 23.41
CA GLU A 381 6.02 -20.52 23.22
C GLU A 381 6.49 -20.69 21.77
N LEU A 382 5.62 -20.43 20.80
CA LEU A 382 5.94 -20.53 19.37
C LEU A 382 7.08 -19.56 18.99
N LEU A 383 6.96 -18.29 19.40
CA LEU A 383 7.92 -17.24 19.07
C LEU A 383 9.28 -17.49 19.73
N ASN A 384 9.33 -18.10 20.93
CA ASN A 384 10.59 -18.47 21.61
C ASN A 384 11.42 -19.48 20.81
N ARG A 385 10.81 -20.23 19.88
CA ARG A 385 11.52 -21.16 19.01
C ARG A 385 12.26 -20.47 17.88
N LEU A 386 11.79 -19.30 17.44
CA LEU A 386 12.40 -18.57 16.34
C LEU A 386 13.77 -18.06 16.76
N THR A 387 14.77 -18.29 15.90
CA THR A 387 16.03 -17.56 15.98
C THR A 387 15.87 -16.15 15.41
N VAL A 388 16.76 -15.22 15.76
CA VAL A 388 16.76 -13.86 15.17
C VAL A 388 16.88 -13.92 13.64
N ASP A 389 17.71 -14.81 13.09
CA ASP A 389 17.86 -14.97 11.64
C ASP A 389 16.56 -15.47 10.97
N GLU A 390 15.80 -16.33 11.65
CA GLU A 390 14.48 -16.77 11.16
C GLU A 390 13.46 -15.63 11.21
N MET A 391 13.48 -14.79 12.25
CA MET A 391 12.62 -13.59 12.31
C MET A 391 12.97 -12.58 11.21
N VAL A 392 14.26 -12.35 10.95
CA VAL A 392 14.74 -11.51 9.84
C VAL A 392 14.24 -12.06 8.51
N THR A 393 14.32 -13.38 8.31
CA THR A 393 13.83 -14.03 7.10
C THR A 393 12.31 -13.88 6.96
N LEU A 394 11.57 -14.16 8.03
CA LEU A 394 10.10 -14.15 8.06
C LEU A 394 9.52 -12.79 7.69
N THR A 395 10.14 -11.72 8.17
CA THR A 395 9.70 -10.33 7.94
C THR A 395 10.30 -9.70 6.67
N GLY A 396 11.56 -10.01 6.34
CA GLY A 396 12.31 -9.31 5.28
C GLY A 396 12.26 -9.93 3.88
N ALA A 397 11.80 -11.18 3.74
CA ALA A 397 11.83 -11.92 2.46
C ALA A 397 10.42 -12.15 1.87
N CYS A 398 9.60 -11.10 1.81
CA CYS A 398 8.15 -11.22 1.54
C CYS A 398 7.69 -10.78 0.13
N GLY A 399 8.56 -10.79 -0.89
CA GLY A 399 8.16 -10.49 -2.27
C GLY A 399 8.50 -11.64 -3.23
N TRP A 400 7.60 -12.21 -4.04
CA TRP A 400 6.13 -12.28 -3.96
C TRP A 400 5.75 -13.55 -3.20
N GLN A 401 5.78 -13.51 -1.87
CA GLN A 401 5.69 -14.71 -1.04
C GLN A 401 5.57 -14.40 0.44
N ASN A 402 5.28 -15.46 1.20
CA ASN A 402 5.53 -15.49 2.63
C ASN A 402 6.38 -16.72 2.97
N PRO A 403 7.60 -16.55 3.52
CA PRO A 403 8.64 -17.57 3.55
C PRO A 403 8.30 -18.74 4.48
N SER A 404 8.89 -19.92 4.20
CA SER A 404 8.82 -21.07 5.11
C SER A 404 9.81 -20.93 6.26
N ILE A 405 9.44 -21.37 7.47
CA ILE A 405 10.33 -21.42 8.63
C ILE A 405 10.27 -22.82 9.24
N ALA A 406 11.37 -23.56 9.16
CA ALA A 406 11.41 -24.97 9.51
C ALA A 406 11.24 -25.23 11.01
N SER A 407 11.83 -24.41 11.89
CA SER A 407 11.79 -24.59 13.35
C SER A 407 10.38 -24.59 13.95
N ILE A 408 9.46 -23.87 13.30
CA ILE A 408 8.04 -23.75 13.67
C ILE A 408 7.10 -24.47 12.69
N LYS A 409 7.64 -25.29 11.77
CA LYS A 409 6.92 -26.00 10.70
C LYS A 409 6.03 -25.09 9.81
N LYS A 410 6.36 -23.80 9.72
CA LYS A 410 5.64 -22.88 8.86
C LYS A 410 5.97 -23.18 7.41
N LYS A 411 4.96 -23.42 6.58
CA LYS A 411 5.12 -23.64 5.14
C LYS A 411 5.29 -22.33 4.38
N ALA A 412 5.86 -22.42 3.18
CA ALA A 412 5.90 -21.30 2.26
C ALA A 412 4.48 -21.00 1.75
N CYS A 413 4.26 -19.76 1.38
CA CYS A 413 2.98 -19.22 0.93
C CYS A 413 3.23 -18.26 -0.23
N ILE A 414 2.23 -18.10 -1.10
CA ILE A 414 2.32 -17.22 -2.26
C ILE A 414 1.38 -16.05 -2.01
N ASP A 415 1.94 -14.85 -2.08
CA ASP A 415 1.20 -13.59 -2.06
C ASP A 415 1.40 -12.95 -3.44
N MET A 416 0.33 -12.48 -4.10
CA MET A 416 0.37 -12.06 -5.51
C MET A 416 -0.49 -10.81 -5.77
N ASP A 417 -0.11 -10.01 -6.76
CA ASP A 417 -0.99 -8.97 -7.33
C ASP A 417 -2.18 -9.61 -8.10
N GLY A 418 -3.31 -8.94 -8.32
CA GLY A 418 -3.64 -7.57 -7.95
C GLY A 418 -5.14 -7.30 -7.90
N ALA A 419 -5.51 -6.02 -7.80
CA ALA A 419 -6.88 -5.57 -7.57
C ALA A 419 -7.88 -5.99 -8.69
N GLU A 420 -7.40 -6.20 -9.92
CA GLU A 420 -8.24 -6.60 -11.07
C GLU A 420 -8.02 -8.06 -11.51
N GLY A 421 -7.43 -8.91 -10.66
CA GLY A 421 -7.19 -10.32 -10.96
C GLY A 421 -5.75 -10.75 -10.72
N LEU A 422 -5.52 -12.06 -10.66
CA LEU A 422 -4.19 -12.60 -10.37
C LEU A 422 -3.25 -12.35 -11.55
N HIS A 423 -2.19 -11.59 -11.29
CA HIS A 423 -1.18 -11.27 -12.29
C HIS A 423 0.01 -12.23 -12.17
N ASP A 424 0.11 -13.16 -13.10
CA ASP A 424 1.23 -14.09 -13.16
C ASP A 424 2.35 -13.59 -14.10
N LEU A 425 3.56 -13.44 -13.56
CA LEU A 425 4.76 -13.04 -14.31
C LEU A 425 5.60 -14.23 -14.81
N VAL A 426 5.26 -15.49 -14.49
CA VAL A 426 6.20 -16.63 -14.52
C VAL A 426 5.67 -18.03 -14.86
N ASN A 427 4.42 -18.40 -14.54
CA ASN A 427 3.87 -19.75 -14.72
C ASN A 427 2.96 -19.92 -15.96
N GLY A 428 2.60 -18.85 -16.67
CA GLY A 428 1.89 -18.93 -17.96
C GLY A 428 0.43 -19.37 -17.86
N THR A 429 -0.19 -19.25 -16.70
CA THR A 429 -1.61 -19.55 -16.46
C THR A 429 -2.49 -18.37 -16.90
N SER A 430 -3.61 -18.65 -17.56
CA SER A 430 -4.63 -17.64 -17.87
C SER A 430 -5.71 -17.69 -16.80
N LEU A 431 -5.89 -16.59 -16.07
CA LEU A 431 -6.89 -16.41 -15.03
C LEU A 431 -7.86 -15.30 -15.41
N ASN A 432 -8.92 -15.09 -14.63
CA ASN A 432 -9.90 -14.08 -14.96
C ASN A 432 -9.35 -12.68 -14.64
N MET A 433 -9.64 -11.74 -15.55
CA MET A 433 -9.53 -10.32 -15.26
C MET A 433 -10.89 -9.81 -14.80
N TYR A 434 -10.88 -9.13 -13.67
CA TYR A 434 -12.06 -8.55 -13.06
C TYR A 434 -12.19 -7.08 -13.46
N ASN A 435 -13.37 -6.50 -13.21
CA ASN A 435 -13.60 -5.09 -13.47
C ASN A 435 -12.71 -4.22 -12.57
N SER A 436 -12.34 -3.04 -13.07
CA SER A 436 -11.59 -2.07 -12.29
C SER A 436 -12.44 -1.50 -11.15
N SER A 437 -11.79 -1.02 -10.09
CA SER A 437 -12.45 -0.53 -8.87
C SER A 437 -13.46 0.58 -9.14
N VAL A 438 -13.20 1.47 -10.12
CA VAL A 438 -14.15 2.52 -10.54
C VAL A 438 -15.48 1.93 -11.01
N VAL A 439 -15.43 0.87 -11.82
CA VAL A 439 -16.63 0.19 -12.32
C VAL A 439 -17.35 -0.51 -11.19
N THR A 440 -16.61 -1.15 -10.28
CA THR A 440 -17.16 -1.83 -9.10
C THR A 440 -17.86 -0.83 -8.16
N ALA A 441 -17.24 0.31 -7.84
CA ALA A 441 -17.86 1.37 -7.04
C ALA A 441 -19.08 1.98 -7.73
N SER A 442 -19.02 2.18 -9.06
CA SER A 442 -20.15 2.68 -9.86
C SER A 442 -21.37 1.74 -9.83
N THR A 443 -21.23 0.51 -9.34
CA THR A 443 -22.38 -0.37 -9.10
C THR A 443 -23.19 0.02 -7.87
N TRP A 444 -22.61 0.73 -6.89
CA TRP A 444 -23.20 1.04 -5.59
C TRP A 444 -23.82 -0.21 -4.93
N ASN A 445 -23.14 -1.36 -5.05
CA ASN A 445 -23.69 -2.65 -4.64
C ASN A 445 -22.62 -3.49 -3.95
N THR A 446 -22.64 -3.48 -2.62
CA THR A 446 -21.70 -4.23 -1.77
C THR A 446 -21.87 -5.74 -1.91
N ASP A 447 -23.09 -6.24 -2.10
CA ASP A 447 -23.34 -7.67 -2.34
C ASP A 447 -22.64 -8.18 -3.61
N LEU A 448 -22.66 -7.39 -4.68
CA LEU A 448 -21.98 -7.71 -5.93
C LEU A 448 -20.46 -7.63 -5.79
N ALA A 449 -19.96 -6.65 -5.04
CA ALA A 449 -18.54 -6.55 -4.70
C ALA A 449 -18.08 -7.77 -3.88
N TYR A 450 -18.86 -8.20 -2.88
CA TYR A 450 -18.61 -9.43 -2.12
C TYR A 450 -18.63 -10.66 -3.03
N ALA A 451 -19.62 -10.80 -3.90
CA ALA A 451 -19.72 -11.92 -4.82
C ALA A 451 -18.51 -12.00 -5.77
N MET A 452 -18.07 -10.86 -6.31
CA MET A 452 -16.85 -10.75 -7.11
C MET A 452 -15.62 -11.18 -6.30
N GLY A 453 -15.48 -10.70 -5.06
CA GLY A 453 -14.40 -11.10 -4.17
C GLY A 453 -14.39 -12.60 -3.86
N SER A 454 -15.56 -13.21 -3.63
CA SER A 454 -15.69 -14.66 -3.36
C SER A 454 -15.25 -15.51 -4.56
N VAL A 455 -15.68 -15.15 -5.78
CA VAL A 455 -15.24 -15.87 -7.00
C VAL A 455 -13.73 -15.72 -7.19
N TYR A 456 -13.21 -14.53 -6.90
CA TYR A 456 -11.78 -14.28 -6.98
C TYR A 456 -10.98 -15.08 -5.94
N GLY A 457 -11.52 -15.23 -4.73
CA GLY A 457 -10.96 -16.10 -3.70
C GLY A 457 -10.92 -17.56 -4.11
N ASP A 458 -11.96 -18.06 -4.80
CA ASP A 458 -11.96 -19.42 -5.35
C ASP A 458 -10.79 -19.61 -6.33
N GLU A 459 -10.54 -18.65 -7.23
CA GLU A 459 -9.37 -18.69 -8.12
C GLU A 459 -8.04 -18.72 -7.36
N CYS A 460 -7.89 -17.87 -6.32
CA CYS A 460 -6.69 -17.87 -5.48
C CYS A 460 -6.42 -19.25 -4.89
N THR A 461 -7.45 -19.90 -4.31
CA THR A 461 -7.29 -21.24 -3.74
C THR A 461 -6.86 -22.28 -4.77
N THR A 462 -7.37 -22.22 -6.01
CA THR A 462 -6.97 -23.16 -7.08
C THR A 462 -5.52 -23.02 -7.49
N GLN A 463 -4.97 -21.81 -7.38
CA GLN A 463 -3.56 -21.52 -7.66
C GLN A 463 -2.67 -21.65 -6.42
N ASN A 464 -3.25 -22.04 -5.28
CA ASN A 464 -2.55 -22.13 -3.99
C ASN A 464 -1.87 -20.79 -3.62
N VAL A 465 -2.52 -19.69 -4.03
CA VAL A 465 -2.27 -18.33 -3.57
C VAL A 465 -2.98 -18.16 -2.23
N THR A 466 -2.28 -17.59 -1.26
CA THR A 466 -2.75 -17.44 0.12
C THR A 466 -2.89 -15.99 0.53
N GLY A 467 -2.34 -15.06 -0.25
CA GLY A 467 -2.55 -13.63 -0.06
C GLY A 467 -2.61 -12.85 -1.36
N MET A 468 -3.31 -11.73 -1.34
CA MET A 468 -3.58 -10.89 -2.51
C MET A 468 -3.24 -9.42 -2.19
N TYR A 469 -2.43 -8.79 -3.05
CA TYR A 469 -2.06 -7.38 -2.94
C TYR A 469 -3.12 -6.46 -3.56
N GLY A 470 -4.07 -6.05 -2.72
CA GLY A 470 -5.23 -5.25 -3.07
C GLY A 470 -6.29 -5.40 -1.97
N PHE A 471 -7.47 -4.80 -2.10
CA PHE A 471 -7.84 -3.84 -3.15
C PHE A 471 -7.23 -2.46 -2.90
N SER A 472 -7.12 -1.68 -3.97
CA SER A 472 -6.56 -0.34 -3.93
C SER A 472 -7.67 0.68 -3.65
N MET A 473 -7.55 1.49 -2.61
CA MET A 473 -8.63 2.37 -2.12
C MET A 473 -8.18 3.78 -1.74
N ASN A 474 -7.10 4.26 -2.39
CA ASN A 474 -6.70 5.66 -2.32
C ASN A 474 -7.80 6.58 -2.89
N THR A 475 -7.80 7.85 -2.48
CA THR A 475 -8.86 8.79 -2.83
C THR A 475 -8.64 9.34 -4.24
N HIS A 476 -9.70 9.47 -5.05
CA HIS A 476 -9.64 10.23 -6.30
C HIS A 476 -9.50 11.74 -6.06
N ARG A 477 -8.38 12.19 -5.46
CA ARG A 477 -8.12 13.61 -5.16
C ARG A 477 -8.12 14.49 -6.42
N SER A 478 -7.70 13.93 -7.55
CA SER A 478 -7.62 14.61 -8.83
C SER A 478 -8.02 13.64 -9.95
N PRO A 479 -8.76 14.10 -10.98
CA PRO A 479 -9.10 13.26 -12.13
C PRO A 479 -7.86 12.83 -12.93
N PHE A 480 -6.71 13.49 -12.74
CA PHE A 480 -5.44 13.18 -13.40
C PHE A 480 -4.60 12.12 -12.66
N GLY A 481 -5.14 11.50 -11.60
CA GLY A 481 -4.47 10.42 -10.89
C GLY A 481 -4.23 9.21 -11.79
N GLY A 482 -2.97 8.88 -12.06
CA GLY A 482 -2.60 7.82 -13.00
C GLY A 482 -3.06 6.41 -12.61
N ARG A 483 -3.43 6.20 -11.35
CA ARG A 483 -3.95 4.93 -10.80
C ARG A 483 -5.41 5.00 -10.34
N ASN A 484 -6.14 6.08 -10.66
CA ASN A 484 -7.57 6.17 -10.33
C ASN A 484 -8.38 4.97 -10.86
N PHE A 485 -7.96 4.36 -11.98
CA PHE A 485 -8.67 3.20 -12.53
C PHE A 485 -8.80 2.03 -11.54
N GLU A 486 -7.82 1.83 -10.65
CA GLU A 486 -7.81 0.76 -9.63
C GLU A 486 -8.27 1.26 -8.25
N TYR A 487 -8.63 2.53 -8.10
CA TYR A 487 -9.22 3.11 -6.90
C TYR A 487 -10.74 3.24 -7.06
N TYR A 488 -11.48 3.37 -5.95
CA TYR A 488 -12.94 3.27 -5.98
C TYR A 488 -13.64 4.61 -6.21
N SER A 489 -13.33 5.64 -5.42
CA SER A 489 -14.10 6.89 -5.39
C SER A 489 -13.30 8.06 -4.81
N GLU A 490 -13.82 9.28 -5.02
CA GLU A 490 -13.45 10.47 -4.24
C GLU A 490 -14.08 10.46 -2.85
N ASP A 491 -15.18 9.72 -2.67
CA ASP A 491 -15.89 9.59 -1.39
C ASP A 491 -15.38 8.38 -0.59
N GLY A 492 -14.95 8.64 0.65
CA GLY A 492 -14.38 7.63 1.54
C GLY A 492 -15.36 6.56 2.00
N LEU A 493 -16.66 6.88 2.10
CA LEU A 493 -17.70 5.92 2.51
C LEU A 493 -17.97 4.92 1.39
N LEU A 494 -18.20 5.39 0.16
CA LEU A 494 -18.39 4.53 -1.02
C LEU A 494 -17.16 3.65 -1.29
N ALA A 495 -15.96 4.24 -1.22
CA ALA A 495 -14.73 3.49 -1.37
C ALA A 495 -14.55 2.44 -0.26
N GLY A 496 -14.76 2.83 0.99
CA GLY A 496 -14.60 1.96 2.16
C GLY A 496 -15.53 0.75 2.15
N TYR A 497 -16.84 0.95 1.97
CA TYR A 497 -17.80 -0.16 2.00
C TYR A 497 -17.69 -1.08 0.79
N THR A 498 -17.39 -0.54 -0.40
CA THR A 498 -17.14 -1.36 -1.59
C THR A 498 -15.90 -2.22 -1.38
N ALA A 499 -14.80 -1.64 -0.90
CA ALA A 499 -13.55 -2.35 -0.64
C ALA A 499 -13.70 -3.37 0.50
N ALA A 500 -14.43 -3.04 1.57
CA ALA A 500 -14.69 -3.93 2.70
C ALA A 500 -15.50 -5.16 2.25
N ALA A 501 -16.53 -4.98 1.42
CA ALA A 501 -17.31 -6.08 0.89
C ALA A 501 -16.48 -6.98 -0.03
N GLN A 502 -15.70 -6.40 -0.95
CA GLN A 502 -14.84 -7.17 -1.85
C GLN A 502 -13.73 -7.92 -1.09
N THR A 503 -13.13 -7.28 -0.09
CA THR A 503 -12.16 -7.88 0.83
C THR A 503 -12.77 -9.05 1.58
N SER A 504 -13.97 -8.86 2.14
CA SER A 504 -14.74 -9.92 2.83
C SER A 504 -15.00 -11.13 1.94
N GLY A 505 -15.30 -10.90 0.67
CA GLY A 505 -15.47 -11.98 -0.32
C GLY A 505 -14.22 -12.86 -0.45
N LEU A 506 -13.02 -12.28 -0.59
CA LEU A 506 -11.76 -13.06 -0.64
C LEU A 506 -11.45 -13.74 0.69
N GLN A 507 -11.65 -13.02 1.80
CA GLN A 507 -11.38 -13.52 3.15
C GLN A 507 -12.32 -14.68 3.53
N SER A 508 -13.53 -14.76 2.95
CA SER A 508 -14.41 -15.94 3.10
C SER A 508 -13.77 -17.25 2.63
N LYS A 509 -12.77 -17.17 1.73
CA LYS A 509 -11.99 -18.30 1.21
C LYS A 509 -10.65 -18.49 1.94
N GLY A 510 -10.45 -17.76 3.04
CA GLY A 510 -9.21 -17.75 3.82
C GLY A 510 -8.06 -17.02 3.14
N ILE A 511 -8.30 -16.22 2.08
CA ILE A 511 -7.24 -15.45 1.43
C ILE A 511 -6.94 -14.20 2.27
N ALA A 512 -5.68 -13.98 2.61
CA ALA A 512 -5.27 -12.74 3.25
C ALA A 512 -5.23 -11.59 2.22
N VAL A 513 -5.79 -10.45 2.55
CA VAL A 513 -5.98 -9.33 1.62
C VAL A 513 -5.18 -8.14 2.13
N TYR A 514 -4.31 -7.58 1.30
CA TYR A 514 -3.47 -6.43 1.66
C TYR A 514 -3.98 -5.16 1.00
N THR A 515 -4.95 -4.52 1.65
CA THR A 515 -5.56 -3.30 1.11
C THR A 515 -4.55 -2.17 1.01
N LYS A 516 -4.57 -1.41 -0.09
CA LYS A 516 -3.45 -0.54 -0.47
C LYS A 516 -3.90 0.80 -1.07
N HIS A 517 -3.05 1.82 -1.15
CA HIS A 517 -1.75 1.95 -0.50
C HIS A 517 -1.90 2.92 0.68
N PHE A 518 -1.66 2.42 1.89
CA PHE A 518 -1.88 3.10 3.15
C PHE A 518 -0.70 4.05 3.46
N ALA A 519 -0.83 5.36 3.32
CA ALA A 519 -1.97 6.13 2.86
C ALA A 519 -1.52 7.27 1.92
N VAL A 520 -2.48 8.03 1.38
CA VAL A 520 -2.23 9.28 0.63
C VAL A 520 -1.31 9.10 -0.60
N ASN A 521 -1.49 8.00 -1.33
CA ASN A 521 -0.82 7.72 -2.60
C ASN A 521 -1.70 8.12 -3.80
N ASP A 522 -2.09 9.39 -3.84
CA ASP A 522 -3.07 9.91 -4.82
C ASP A 522 -2.39 10.59 -6.03
N GLN A 523 -1.07 10.52 -6.13
CA GLN A 523 -0.25 11.05 -7.22
C GLN A 523 0.85 10.06 -7.63
N GLU A 524 0.89 9.71 -8.91
CA GLU A 524 1.89 8.77 -9.43
C GLU A 524 3.24 9.42 -9.74
N THR A 525 3.20 10.68 -10.20
CA THR A 525 4.42 11.42 -10.51
C THR A 525 5.28 11.55 -9.25
N ASN A 526 6.48 10.97 -9.30
CA ASN A 526 7.44 10.95 -8.20
C ASN A 526 6.92 10.33 -6.88
N ARG A 527 5.99 9.36 -6.94
CA ARG A 527 5.36 8.77 -5.74
C ARG A 527 6.35 8.23 -4.67
N ALA A 528 7.55 7.80 -5.07
CA ALA A 528 8.62 7.36 -4.16
C ALA A 528 9.55 8.50 -3.71
N GLY A 529 9.17 9.76 -3.93
CA GLY A 529 9.91 10.96 -3.53
C GLY A 529 8.98 12.11 -3.09
N VAL A 530 7.66 11.88 -3.08
CA VAL A 530 6.66 12.85 -2.66
C VAL A 530 6.51 12.81 -1.15
N HIS A 531 6.50 13.99 -0.55
CA HIS A 531 6.13 14.26 0.83
C HIS A 531 4.83 15.05 0.82
N THR A 532 3.74 14.45 1.32
CA THR A 532 2.42 15.07 1.33
C THR A 532 2.15 15.72 2.68
N TRP A 533 1.66 16.97 2.65
CA TRP A 533 1.32 17.76 3.84
C TRP A 533 -0.16 18.10 3.82
N LEU A 534 -0.84 17.86 4.93
CA LEU A 534 -2.28 18.01 5.13
C LEU A 534 -2.58 18.03 6.63
N ASN A 535 -3.76 18.55 7.00
CA ASN A 535 -4.17 18.55 8.39
C ASN A 535 -4.74 17.18 8.81
N GLU A 536 -4.73 16.94 10.11
CA GLU A 536 -5.28 15.74 10.76
C GLU A 536 -6.75 15.49 10.39
N GLN A 537 -7.56 16.54 10.26
CA GLN A 537 -8.97 16.40 9.89
C GLN A 537 -9.13 15.77 8.50
N ALA A 538 -8.44 16.30 7.49
CA ALA A 538 -8.47 15.76 6.13
C ALA A 538 -7.89 14.34 6.09
N MET A 539 -6.81 14.10 6.86
CA MET A 539 -6.24 12.76 7.01
C MET A 539 -7.30 11.77 7.47
N ARG A 540 -7.99 12.06 8.58
CA ARG A 540 -8.97 11.15 9.21
C ARG A 540 -10.27 11.03 8.43
N GLU A 541 -10.86 12.15 8.00
CA GLU A 541 -12.18 12.17 7.38
C GLU A 541 -12.18 11.79 5.89
N ILE A 542 -11.05 11.94 5.19
CA ILE A 542 -10.97 11.70 3.73
C ILE A 542 -10.06 10.51 3.41
N TYR A 543 -8.77 10.62 3.73
CA TYR A 543 -7.76 9.69 3.21
C TYR A 543 -7.67 8.38 3.98
N LEU A 544 -7.93 8.43 5.28
CA LEU A 544 -7.92 7.26 6.16
C LEU A 544 -9.30 6.60 6.28
N ARG A 545 -10.38 7.35 6.01
CA ARG A 545 -11.76 6.87 6.12
C ARG A 545 -12.03 5.54 5.39
N PRO A 546 -11.63 5.31 4.12
CA PRO A 546 -11.88 4.03 3.48
C PRO A 546 -11.13 2.86 4.14
N TYR A 547 -9.92 3.11 4.67
CA TYR A 547 -9.15 2.10 5.40
C TYR A 547 -9.75 1.82 6.77
N GLU A 548 -10.20 2.83 7.49
CA GLU A 548 -10.91 2.68 8.76
C GLU A 548 -12.13 1.77 8.59
N ILE A 549 -12.98 2.07 7.60
CA ILE A 549 -14.15 1.25 7.25
C ILE A 549 -13.71 -0.17 6.90
N CYS A 550 -12.68 -0.33 6.08
CA CYS A 550 -12.22 -1.67 5.70
C CYS A 550 -11.70 -2.48 6.90
N VAL A 551 -10.95 -1.85 7.82
CA VAL A 551 -10.45 -2.48 9.04
C VAL A 551 -11.60 -2.91 9.95
N LYS A 552 -12.60 -2.04 10.14
CA LYS A 552 -13.69 -2.27 11.10
C LYS A 552 -14.84 -3.11 10.56
N ASN A 553 -15.11 -3.05 9.25
CA ASN A 553 -16.31 -3.64 8.65
C ASN A 553 -16.05 -4.87 7.77
N SER A 554 -14.80 -5.16 7.39
CA SER A 554 -14.52 -6.41 6.67
C SER A 554 -14.73 -7.63 7.55
N THR A 555 -15.19 -8.72 6.97
CA THR A 555 -15.38 -10.01 7.67
C THR A 555 -14.35 -11.03 7.21
N PHE A 556 -13.95 -11.93 8.11
CA PHE A 556 -13.08 -13.06 7.79
C PHE A 556 -13.77 -14.37 8.20
N GLU A 557 -14.76 -14.82 7.41
CA GLU A 557 -15.61 -15.99 7.77
C GLU A 557 -14.83 -17.29 7.99
N TYR A 558 -13.58 -17.35 7.54
CA TYR A 558 -12.69 -18.51 7.73
C TYR A 558 -12.11 -18.60 9.16
N SER A 559 -12.24 -17.56 10.00
CA SER A 559 -11.70 -17.52 11.37
C SER A 559 -12.61 -16.78 12.34
N ASP A 560 -12.79 -17.35 13.54
CA ASP A 560 -13.52 -16.70 14.63
C ASP A 560 -12.67 -15.68 15.42
N VAL A 561 -11.34 -15.69 15.24
CA VAL A 561 -10.40 -14.87 16.02
C VAL A 561 -9.71 -13.77 15.22
N LEU A 562 -9.62 -13.92 13.89
CA LEU A 562 -9.14 -12.87 13.00
C LEU A 562 -10.36 -12.11 12.48
N THR A 563 -10.58 -10.89 12.95
CA THR A 563 -11.69 -10.02 12.53
C THR A 563 -11.18 -8.86 11.67
N GLY A 564 -12.04 -8.27 10.85
CA GLY A 564 -11.66 -7.09 10.06
C GLY A 564 -10.82 -7.43 8.83
N ALA A 565 -10.05 -6.43 8.38
CA ALA A 565 -9.06 -6.62 7.31
C ALA A 565 -7.87 -7.45 7.79
N SER A 566 -7.42 -8.41 6.99
CA SER A 566 -6.30 -9.31 7.33
C SER A 566 -4.92 -8.77 6.97
N GLY A 567 -4.85 -7.69 6.19
CA GLY A 567 -3.59 -7.08 5.79
C GLY A 567 -3.75 -5.67 5.22
N ILE A 568 -2.68 -4.89 5.32
CA ILE A 568 -2.57 -3.56 4.70
C ILE A 568 -1.20 -3.43 4.06
N MET A 569 -1.14 -2.78 2.89
CA MET A 569 0.11 -2.41 2.24
C MET A 569 0.31 -0.90 2.32
N THR A 570 1.47 -0.46 2.83
CA THR A 570 1.78 0.96 2.93
C THR A 570 2.16 1.56 1.59
N ALA A 571 2.07 2.89 1.46
CA ALA A 571 2.43 3.59 0.23
C ALA A 571 3.94 3.69 -0.01
N TYR A 572 4.29 4.03 -1.26
CA TYR A 572 5.63 4.50 -1.57
C TYR A 572 5.93 5.86 -0.97
N SER A 573 4.93 6.73 -0.79
CA SER A 573 5.08 8.14 -0.42
C SER A 573 5.36 8.36 1.07
N ALA A 574 5.76 9.58 1.39
CA ALA A 574 5.85 10.09 2.73
C ALA A 574 4.66 11.00 3.08
N ILE A 575 4.29 10.98 4.36
CA ILE A 575 3.36 11.92 4.98
C ILE A 575 4.18 12.78 5.93
N GLY A 576 4.17 14.09 5.72
CA GLY A 576 5.12 14.99 6.38
C GLY A 576 6.56 14.54 6.09
N THR A 577 7.37 14.38 7.13
CA THR A 577 8.76 13.92 6.98
C THR A 577 8.93 12.40 6.90
N SER A 578 7.94 11.63 7.33
CA SER A 578 8.07 10.18 7.47
C SER A 578 7.49 9.42 6.28
N TRP A 579 8.24 8.43 5.78
CA TRP A 579 7.67 7.41 4.88
C TRP A 579 6.52 6.69 5.58
N THR A 580 5.47 6.36 4.83
CA THR A 580 4.27 5.72 5.40
C THR A 580 4.60 4.39 6.09
N SER A 581 5.53 3.60 5.55
CA SER A 581 6.02 2.35 6.15
C SER A 581 6.76 2.53 7.49
N ALA A 582 7.20 3.74 7.82
CA ALA A 582 7.95 4.06 9.03
C ALA A 582 7.23 5.08 9.93
N SER A 583 5.98 5.42 9.62
CA SER A 583 5.17 6.30 10.46
C SER A 583 4.54 5.51 11.61
N TYR A 584 5.05 5.69 12.83
CA TYR A 584 4.49 5.03 14.03
C TYR A 584 3.04 5.47 14.31
N ALA A 585 2.78 6.77 14.13
CA ALA A 585 1.44 7.36 14.17
C ALA A 585 0.46 6.60 13.26
N LEU A 586 0.88 6.31 12.02
CA LEU A 586 0.03 5.64 11.03
C LEU A 586 -0.07 4.13 11.28
N CYS A 587 1.05 3.43 11.40
CA CYS A 587 1.11 1.96 11.40
C CYS A 587 0.83 1.32 12.76
N THR A 588 0.99 2.06 13.86
CA THR A 588 0.71 1.56 15.22
C THR A 588 -0.44 2.32 15.84
N THR A 589 -0.32 3.63 16.05
CA THR A 589 -1.30 4.36 16.87
C THR A 589 -2.69 4.40 16.24
N VAL A 590 -2.81 4.94 15.03
CA VAL A 590 -4.12 5.00 14.35
C VAL A 590 -4.60 3.60 13.97
N LEU A 591 -3.74 2.82 13.30
CA LEU A 591 -4.17 1.54 12.73
C LEU A 591 -4.48 0.47 13.79
N ARG A 592 -3.60 0.28 14.78
CA ARG A 592 -3.70 -0.82 15.76
C ARG A 592 -4.34 -0.36 17.05
N ASP A 593 -3.86 0.75 17.62
CA ASP A 593 -4.31 1.18 18.94
C ASP A 593 -5.72 1.77 18.87
N GLU A 594 -5.99 2.69 17.93
CA GLU A 594 -7.32 3.32 17.77
C GLU A 594 -8.32 2.39 17.08
N TRP A 595 -7.97 1.79 15.93
CA TRP A 595 -8.94 0.99 15.16
C TRP A 595 -8.97 -0.51 15.50
N GLY A 596 -7.98 -1.04 16.22
CA GLY A 596 -7.95 -2.45 16.60
C GLY A 596 -7.51 -3.41 15.49
N PHE A 597 -6.72 -2.97 14.50
CA PHE A 597 -6.25 -3.83 13.42
C PHE A 597 -5.34 -4.96 13.91
N MET A 598 -5.76 -6.21 13.69
CA MET A 598 -5.01 -7.44 14.06
C MET A 598 -4.30 -8.11 12.87
N GLY A 599 -4.39 -7.51 11.68
CA GLY A 599 -3.76 -8.02 10.47
C GLY A 599 -2.25 -7.72 10.40
N ARG A 600 -1.69 -7.97 9.21
CA ARG A 600 -0.27 -7.75 8.90
C ARG A 600 -0.07 -6.52 8.00
N VAL A 601 0.91 -5.68 8.33
CA VAL A 601 1.33 -4.52 7.55
C VAL A 601 2.53 -4.90 6.69
N ILE A 602 2.44 -4.67 5.38
CA ILE A 602 3.53 -4.88 4.42
C ILE A 602 3.91 -3.55 3.76
N THR A 603 5.18 -3.36 3.43
CA THR A 603 5.57 -2.26 2.54
C THR A 603 5.01 -2.46 1.12
N ASP A 604 4.87 -1.40 0.32
CA ASP A 604 4.95 -1.55 -1.14
C ASP A 604 6.34 -2.13 -1.54
N ALA A 605 6.56 -2.45 -2.82
CA ALA A 605 7.76 -3.13 -3.29
C ALA A 605 9.05 -2.39 -2.86
N ALA A 606 9.72 -2.94 -1.86
CA ALA A 606 10.85 -2.31 -1.19
C ALA A 606 12.16 -2.73 -1.87
N GLY A 607 12.73 -1.79 -2.63
CA GLY A 607 14.12 -1.85 -3.10
C GLY A 607 15.15 -1.70 -1.96
N THR A 608 16.43 -1.61 -2.30
CA THR A 608 17.53 -1.30 -1.37
C THR A 608 17.90 0.19 -1.37
N ASP A 609 17.02 1.04 -1.91
CA ASP A 609 17.35 2.40 -2.38
C ASP A 609 17.42 3.45 -1.25
N GLY A 610 17.56 3.00 0.00
CA GLY A 610 17.94 3.83 1.13
C GLY A 610 16.86 4.77 1.69
N TYR A 611 15.61 4.67 1.24
CA TYR A 611 14.46 5.42 1.79
C TYR A 611 13.61 4.56 2.75
N ASN A 612 13.37 3.28 2.43
CA ASN A 612 12.74 2.31 3.33
C ASN A 612 13.73 1.80 4.39
N VAL A 613 13.92 2.55 5.48
CA VAL A 613 14.81 2.17 6.60
C VAL A 613 14.17 1.04 7.41
N GLY A 614 14.65 -0.19 7.20
CA GLY A 614 14.05 -1.39 7.81
C GLY A 614 13.98 -1.33 9.34
N ASN A 615 14.99 -0.75 9.99
CA ASN A 615 14.98 -0.61 11.45
C ASN A 615 13.84 0.29 11.95
N ALA A 616 13.58 1.40 11.25
CA ALA A 616 12.54 2.36 11.64
C ALA A 616 11.15 1.78 11.35
N ALA A 617 10.98 1.19 10.16
CA ALA A 617 9.71 0.60 9.74
C ALA A 617 9.22 -0.52 10.66
N VAL A 618 10.08 -1.46 11.08
CA VAL A 618 9.65 -2.51 12.02
C VAL A 618 9.28 -1.96 13.40
N ARG A 619 9.96 -0.90 13.85
CA ARG A 619 9.63 -0.21 15.12
C ARG A 619 8.38 0.66 15.01
N ALA A 620 8.03 1.08 13.80
CA ALA A 620 6.81 1.83 13.50
C ALA A 620 5.55 0.93 13.45
N GLY A 621 5.71 -0.40 13.35
CA GLY A 621 4.61 -1.35 13.24
C GLY A 621 4.46 -2.02 11.87
N THR A 622 5.42 -1.84 10.95
CA THR A 622 5.48 -2.60 9.69
C THR A 622 6.00 -4.01 9.94
N ASP A 623 5.21 -5.02 9.57
CA ASP A 623 5.53 -6.41 9.85
C ASP A 623 6.36 -7.08 8.74
N MET A 624 6.14 -6.67 7.49
CA MET A 624 6.65 -7.34 6.31
C MET A 624 7.26 -6.36 5.31
N PHE A 625 8.33 -6.77 4.63
CA PHE A 625 8.91 -6.03 3.51
C PHE A 625 8.69 -6.81 2.21
N LEU A 626 7.95 -6.21 1.27
CA LEU A 626 7.75 -6.76 -0.06
C LEU A 626 9.05 -6.64 -0.86
N CYS A 627 9.97 -7.59 -0.66
CA CYS A 627 11.28 -7.56 -1.27
C CYS A 627 11.61 -8.88 -1.99
N PRO A 628 11.81 -8.86 -3.32
CA PRO A 628 12.15 -10.05 -4.10
C PRO A 628 13.61 -10.50 -3.95
N THR A 629 14.51 -9.63 -3.45
CA THR A 629 15.95 -9.94 -3.30
C THR A 629 16.33 -10.57 -1.95
N GLY A 630 15.34 -10.87 -1.11
CA GLY A 630 15.52 -11.52 0.20
C GLY A 630 15.81 -10.56 1.36
N ALA A 631 15.89 -11.09 2.58
CA ALA A 631 15.97 -10.31 3.82
C ALA A 631 17.36 -9.72 4.14
N ALA A 632 18.41 -10.12 3.41
CA ALA A 632 19.78 -9.78 3.76
C ALA A 632 20.06 -8.27 3.64
N GLY A 633 20.62 -7.67 4.70
CA GLY A 633 20.97 -6.24 4.75
C GLY A 633 19.80 -5.29 5.01
N ARG A 634 18.58 -5.82 5.26
CA ARG A 634 17.39 -5.01 5.57
C ARG A 634 17.46 -4.38 6.96
N TYR A 635 17.92 -5.16 7.92
CA TYR A 635 18.06 -4.78 9.32
C TYR A 635 19.53 -4.67 9.70
N THR A 636 19.79 -3.83 10.68
CA THR A 636 21.12 -3.64 11.28
C THR A 636 21.15 -4.20 12.70
N GLU A 637 22.31 -4.11 13.36
CA GLU A 637 22.47 -4.47 14.77
C GLU A 637 21.51 -3.72 15.71
N LEU A 638 20.99 -2.56 15.31
CA LEU A 638 19.96 -1.83 16.09
C LEU A 638 18.66 -2.63 16.23
N THR A 639 18.38 -3.51 15.27
CA THR A 639 17.19 -4.36 15.25
C THR A 639 17.54 -5.80 15.64
N THR A 640 18.67 -6.35 15.19
CA THR A 640 19.01 -7.76 15.43
C THR A 640 19.79 -8.02 16.73
N GLY A 641 20.43 -6.99 17.29
CA GLY A 641 21.36 -7.11 18.42
C GLY A 641 20.88 -6.48 19.73
N THR A 642 19.74 -5.78 19.73
CA THR A 642 19.19 -5.09 20.91
C THR A 642 17.91 -5.76 21.40
N ALA A 643 17.60 -5.64 22.69
CA ALA A 643 16.37 -6.18 23.25
C ALA A 643 15.12 -5.57 22.59
N ALA A 644 15.07 -4.24 22.49
CA ALA A 644 13.97 -3.51 21.86
C ALA A 644 13.80 -3.85 20.37
N GLY A 645 14.92 -3.92 19.64
CA GLY A 645 14.91 -4.32 18.23
C GLY A 645 14.38 -5.73 18.00
N VAL A 646 14.82 -6.70 18.80
CA VAL A 646 14.38 -8.08 18.68
C VAL A 646 12.94 -8.25 19.16
N ALA A 647 12.48 -7.47 20.14
CA ALA A 647 11.08 -7.44 20.53
C ALA A 647 10.18 -6.92 19.40
N ALA A 648 10.58 -5.84 18.70
CA ALA A 648 9.86 -5.34 17.53
C ALA A 648 9.79 -6.39 16.40
N LEU A 649 10.91 -7.07 16.10
CA LEU A 649 10.92 -8.18 15.13
C LEU A 649 10.00 -9.34 15.55
N ARG A 650 9.99 -9.65 16.85
CA ARG A 650 9.17 -10.72 17.41
C ARG A 650 7.67 -10.40 17.27
N GLU A 651 7.28 -9.14 17.51
CA GLU A 651 5.89 -8.69 17.35
C GLU A 651 5.47 -8.73 15.88
N ALA A 652 6.32 -8.26 14.96
CA ALA A 652 6.10 -8.39 13.52
C ALA A 652 5.88 -9.86 13.08
N CYS A 653 6.69 -10.78 13.62
CA CYS A 653 6.50 -12.20 13.38
C CYS A 653 5.17 -12.71 13.95
N LYS A 654 4.75 -12.23 15.11
CA LYS A 654 3.49 -12.61 15.75
C LYS A 654 2.29 -12.23 14.89
N HIS A 655 2.20 -10.99 14.41
CA HIS A 655 1.11 -10.56 13.51
C HIS A 655 1.07 -11.40 12.23
N GLN A 656 2.23 -11.61 11.59
CA GLN A 656 2.30 -12.40 10.37
C GLN A 656 1.89 -13.86 10.58
N LEU A 657 2.29 -14.46 11.71
CA LEU A 657 1.94 -15.84 12.07
C LEU A 657 0.46 -15.95 12.48
N PHE A 658 -0.09 -14.95 13.15
CA PHE A 658 -1.51 -14.88 13.53
C PHE A 658 -2.40 -14.94 12.29
N VAL A 659 -2.10 -14.13 11.27
CA VAL A 659 -2.80 -14.21 9.98
C VAL A 659 -2.53 -15.55 9.28
N TYR A 660 -1.29 -16.06 9.30
CA TYR A 660 -0.95 -17.33 8.64
C TYR A 660 -1.74 -18.54 9.18
N VAL A 661 -1.85 -18.69 10.51
CA VAL A 661 -2.53 -19.86 11.12
C VAL A 661 -4.04 -19.78 11.00
N ASN A 662 -4.59 -18.57 10.86
CA ASN A 662 -6.03 -18.30 10.75
C ASN A 662 -6.51 -18.06 9.31
N SER A 663 -5.68 -18.37 8.30
CA SER A 663 -6.00 -18.20 6.88
C SER A 663 -5.67 -19.47 6.09
N ALA A 664 -5.86 -19.44 4.76
CA ALA A 664 -5.46 -20.50 3.84
C ALA A 664 -3.95 -20.82 3.92
N GLY A 665 -3.14 -19.95 4.53
CA GLY A 665 -1.72 -20.16 4.76
C GLY A 665 -1.39 -21.48 5.46
N ILE A 666 -2.13 -21.86 6.52
CA ILE A 666 -1.89 -23.11 7.26
C ILE A 666 -2.11 -24.36 6.38
N GLY A 667 -3.05 -24.25 5.45
CA GLY A 667 -3.39 -25.27 4.46
C GLY A 667 -2.46 -25.31 3.24
N SER A 668 -1.53 -24.35 3.10
CA SER A 668 -0.72 -24.22 1.88
C SER A 668 0.06 -25.50 1.55
N THR A 669 0.17 -25.76 0.25
CA THR A 669 0.95 -26.87 -0.31
C THR A 669 2.17 -26.40 -1.08
N THR A 670 2.46 -25.09 -1.06
CA THR A 670 3.59 -24.50 -1.77
C THR A 670 4.89 -25.12 -1.30
N GLN A 671 5.65 -25.67 -2.26
CA GLN A 671 7.02 -26.09 -2.03
C GLN A 671 7.97 -25.15 -2.76
N TYR A 672 8.98 -24.68 -2.06
CA TYR A 672 10.00 -23.83 -2.64
C TYR A 672 10.84 -24.63 -3.64
N ASN A 673 10.90 -24.19 -4.89
CA ASN A 673 11.81 -24.80 -5.86
C ASN A 673 13.24 -24.31 -5.59
N THR A 674 14.03 -25.09 -4.86
CA THR A 674 15.43 -24.76 -4.58
C THR A 674 16.35 -24.92 -5.80
N ALA A 675 15.84 -25.26 -6.98
CA ALA A 675 16.66 -25.43 -8.19
C ALA A 675 17.47 -24.16 -8.52
N TRP A 676 16.91 -22.96 -8.33
CA TRP A 676 17.61 -21.71 -8.60
C TRP A 676 18.78 -21.45 -7.63
N VAL A 677 18.80 -22.07 -6.44
CA VAL A 677 19.94 -22.06 -5.51
C VAL A 677 20.88 -23.23 -5.79
N ALA A 678 20.31 -24.41 -6.05
CA ALA A 678 21.06 -25.64 -6.28
C ALA A 678 21.89 -25.58 -7.56
N ILE A 679 21.40 -24.93 -8.61
CA ILE A 679 22.10 -24.78 -9.89
C ILE A 679 23.36 -23.91 -9.73
N PRO A 680 23.32 -22.68 -9.20
CA PRO A 680 24.52 -21.88 -8.94
C PRO A 680 25.49 -22.54 -7.96
N VAL A 681 25.00 -23.23 -6.92
CA VAL A 681 25.87 -23.98 -5.99
C VAL A 681 26.57 -25.13 -6.73
N ALA A 682 25.84 -25.92 -7.52
CA ALA A 682 26.42 -27.00 -8.32
C ALA A 682 27.43 -26.46 -9.34
N VAL A 683 27.11 -25.37 -10.03
CA VAL A 683 28.03 -24.67 -10.96
C VAL A 683 29.27 -24.20 -10.20
N SER A 684 29.11 -23.60 -9.02
CA SER A 684 30.23 -23.14 -8.19
C SER A 684 31.13 -24.28 -7.76
N VAL A 685 30.56 -25.41 -7.32
CA VAL A 685 31.31 -26.63 -6.98
C VAL A 685 32.06 -27.17 -8.19
N VAL A 686 31.43 -27.23 -9.36
CA VAL A 686 32.08 -27.65 -10.62
C VAL A 686 33.24 -26.73 -10.99
N LEU A 687 33.04 -25.41 -10.92
CA LEU A 687 34.09 -24.42 -11.19
C LEU A 687 35.27 -24.58 -10.22
N LEU A 688 34.99 -24.83 -8.94
CA LEU A 688 36.00 -25.06 -7.92
C LEU A 688 36.80 -26.34 -8.19
N LEU A 689 36.13 -27.43 -8.57
CA LEU A 689 36.76 -28.68 -9.00
C LEU A 689 37.64 -28.49 -10.25
N VAL A 690 37.17 -27.75 -11.24
CA VAL A 690 37.95 -27.40 -12.45
C VAL A 690 39.20 -26.60 -12.05
N CYS A 691 39.08 -25.63 -11.15
CA CYS A 691 40.22 -24.86 -10.64
C CYS A 691 41.24 -25.76 -9.95
N VAL A 692 40.79 -26.71 -9.12
CA VAL A 692 41.66 -27.71 -8.47
C VAL A 692 42.39 -28.57 -9.51
N VAL A 693 41.69 -29.08 -10.52
CA VAL A 693 42.31 -29.90 -11.59
C VAL A 693 43.34 -29.09 -12.38
N LEU A 694 43.03 -27.84 -12.75
CA LEU A 694 43.95 -26.95 -13.45
C LEU A 694 45.18 -26.63 -12.59
N PHE A 695 45.00 -26.44 -11.28
CA PHE A 695 46.11 -26.27 -10.35
C PHE A 695 47.04 -27.49 -10.37
N PHE A 696 46.50 -28.72 -10.28
CA PHE A 696 47.31 -29.94 -10.30
C PHE A 696 47.97 -30.23 -11.66
N LYS A 697 47.36 -29.82 -12.78
CA LYS A 697 47.90 -30.07 -14.12
C LYS A 697 48.84 -28.99 -14.65
N LEU A 698 48.64 -27.74 -14.29
CA LEU A 698 49.37 -26.61 -14.86
C LEU A 698 50.31 -25.97 -13.85
N VAL A 699 49.88 -25.83 -12.60
CA VAL A 699 50.62 -25.10 -11.57
C VAL A 699 51.57 -26.05 -10.83
N LYS A 700 51.08 -27.18 -10.33
CA LYS A 700 51.89 -28.15 -9.58
C LYS A 700 53.13 -28.65 -10.35
N PRO A 701 53.08 -29.00 -11.64
CA PRO A 701 54.28 -29.45 -12.37
C PRO A 701 55.29 -28.33 -12.63
N ALA A 702 54.85 -27.07 -12.65
CA ALA A 702 55.72 -25.92 -12.81
C ALA A 702 56.49 -25.57 -11.52
N PHE A 703 55.88 -25.82 -10.35
CA PHE A 703 56.52 -25.60 -9.04
C PHE A 703 57.24 -26.85 -8.48
N PHE A 704 56.83 -28.04 -8.90
CA PHE A 704 57.42 -29.33 -8.51
C PHE A 704 57.74 -30.18 -9.75
N PRO A 705 58.72 -29.77 -10.57
CA PRO A 705 59.14 -30.57 -11.71
C PRO A 705 59.60 -31.95 -11.24
N LYS A 706 59.22 -33.02 -11.94
CA LYS A 706 59.75 -34.35 -11.68
C LYS A 706 61.27 -34.28 -11.74
N LYS A 707 61.97 -34.72 -10.67
CA LYS A 707 63.42 -34.94 -10.70
C LYS A 707 63.72 -35.95 -11.79
N ASN A 708 64.08 -35.47 -12.98
CA ASN A 708 64.72 -36.32 -13.97
C ASN A 708 66.11 -36.66 -13.42
N SER A 709 66.39 -37.94 -13.28
CA SER A 709 67.72 -38.45 -12.99
C SER A 709 68.69 -37.93 -14.04
N LEU A 710 69.63 -37.10 -13.61
CA LEU A 710 70.78 -36.68 -14.41
C LEU A 710 71.63 -37.91 -14.69
N THR A 711 71.57 -38.44 -15.92
CA THR A 711 72.70 -39.20 -16.48
C THR A 711 73.71 -38.19 -17.00
N VAL A 712 74.88 -38.18 -16.36
CA VAL A 712 76.05 -37.40 -16.78
C VAL A 712 76.85 -38.27 -17.75
N GLU A 713 76.97 -37.82 -19.00
CA GLU A 713 78.14 -38.03 -19.87
C GLU A 713 78.48 -36.72 -20.57
#